data_AF-W0HXX1-F1
#
_entry.id   AF-W0HXX1-F1
#
_cell.length_a   1.000
_cell.length_b   1.000
_cell.length_c   1.000
_cell.angle_alpha   90.00
_cell.angle_beta   90.00
_cell.angle_gamma   90.00
#
_symmetry.space_group_name_H-M   'P 1'
#
loop_
_entity.id
_entity.type
_entity.pdbx_description
1 polymer ?
#
loop_
_entity_poly.entity_id
_entity_poly.type
_entity_poly.pdbx_seq_one_letter_code
_entity_poly.pdbx_strand_id
1 'polypeptide(L)'
;MQVFDSPWQAGFEGADHINRQGFALSLNHQTGHLTRAFGDYARLKALHITTVRESVGWRLVERQGRFDFSSLLGRLEAAERLGIQISWTFCHYGWPEDIDIFSDRFVPRFAQFCGALAAWLAPYYHKAPVYSPINEISFTSWGLAVALFHCRKDATADVGREGKRQLVRAALAGCDAIWAADPRARILHCDPLIHLIATPDGDDDPQAVAAQNAAQFEAWDMLCGRLAPELGGAPRYLDIIGANYYHSNQWEYGSHRRLHWHLGDPRRKPLYCLLGELHRRYQRPLLLAETGHVGSGRGAWIEDIAGQVAQARLQGTDITGICLYPAVDRPDWEDPQRWHHSGLWDVTPAAADPLARTLCRPYAAALLRAQRKLDRFQTLFSTHRPSGQDKTMQTIIVFSHLRWDFVWQRPQQLLSRLAQHFAVVFVEEPVYEPGAARLEITTPVANVRVCRPHTPVKAAGFHDDQLPWLQPLINDLMADTPSPIAWLYTPMALPLLTPLDPALVIYDCMDELAAFNQAPRQLLQRESALLARAEVLFTGGPSLHRAKQTRHDNAYCFPSSVDAVHFEQALDRSNDHPLQRDLPHPRLGFYGVIDERLDLPLLAALADHHPDWQCVIVGPVVKISPDSLPRRPNIHYYGQQPYQALPQFLAGWDVCLLPFARNDATRFISPTKVLEYMAARLPIVSTAITDVVEPYSQVVAIGHDTAGFIAACADRLALSSERRDAHAARMQAIVAATSWDNSADQMAAIIQQALRDARPPARQSPQAVPSDATAVPTRTAEPPPAVTLVPHARQAHLTTVPCVILGAGPTGLSAAYHYGAGSLLLERNRDVGGWCRSIEDNGFTFDYAGHIMFSQDPYVLALYEKLLGDNMHWQDREAWIYSQGVYSRYPFQGALYGLPPTVIKECLLGAIAARFPNAGAAPAVSAERAQPDGLSTQALASPPPGNFEQFIRQVWGEGIGKHFALPYNQKLWTVPLTEMETSWLGGRVPLPDLEQIISGALEPVGPPQGPNARFGYPLKGGFQALMTGFVPHLQGELETGAEVVSLQPDAHLLTLADGRRYRYEHLISTMPLPALIAMMDDAAPDAVRAAARGLRHISVRCVNLGIGRPALTDKHWIYYPGDTLFHRIFVQGNASPHSNAPGGFALTCELTYSSYKPLPLEGQALIDRCISDCIRVGLFRADDEILTVNMVDMPYAYVLYDHARAGHVATVRQWLARYDILLAGRYSEWEYYNSDHAFIAGKKAAEAVKALAPKIGLVR
;
A
#
# COMPACT_ATOMS: atom_id res chain seq x y z
N MET A 1 31.99 -17.73 21.25
CA MET A 1 31.93 -17.59 22.73
C MET A 1 31.52 -16.15 23.03
N GLN A 2 30.55 -15.94 23.91
CA GLN A 2 30.04 -14.59 24.22
C GLN A 2 31.13 -13.77 24.94
N VAL A 3 31.52 -12.62 24.37
CA VAL A 3 32.61 -11.75 24.87
C VAL A 3 32.14 -10.85 26.01
N PHE A 4 30.91 -10.36 25.92
CA PHE A 4 30.31 -9.42 26.88
C PHE A 4 29.10 -10.02 27.59
N ASP A 5 28.97 -9.80 28.89
CA ASP A 5 27.87 -10.31 29.71
C ASP A 5 26.52 -9.70 29.33
N SER A 6 26.49 -8.47 28.81
CA SER A 6 25.31 -7.89 28.15
C SER A 6 25.65 -7.26 26.78
N PRO A 7 24.73 -7.34 25.80
CA PRO A 7 24.92 -6.69 24.49
C PRO A 7 24.88 -5.16 24.59
N TRP A 8 24.11 -4.62 25.54
CA TRP A 8 24.13 -3.20 25.87
C TRP A 8 25.12 -2.96 27.00
N GLN A 9 25.96 -1.95 26.82
CA GLN A 9 26.98 -1.53 27.77
C GLN A 9 26.79 -0.06 28.12
N ALA A 10 27.44 0.35 29.20
CA ALA A 10 27.46 1.73 29.64
C ALA A 10 28.91 2.18 29.87
N GLY A 11 29.29 3.30 29.27
CA GLY A 11 30.61 3.91 29.44
C GLY A 11 30.54 5.09 30.40
N PHE A 12 31.55 5.21 31.25
CA PHE A 12 31.74 6.37 32.11
C PHE A 12 32.85 7.25 31.56
N GLU A 13 32.65 8.56 31.59
CA GLU A 13 33.66 9.52 31.15
C GLU A 13 34.86 9.46 32.09
N GLY A 14 36.02 9.16 31.51
CA GLY A 14 37.21 8.80 32.24
C GLY A 14 38.46 9.52 31.77
N ALA A 15 38.31 10.59 30.98
CA ALA A 15 39.43 11.40 30.54
C ALA A 15 40.19 11.95 31.75
N ASP A 16 41.51 11.77 31.72
CA ASP A 16 42.42 12.18 32.79
C ASP A 16 43.59 13.01 32.28
N HIS A 17 43.54 13.53 31.05
CA HIS A 17 44.60 14.38 30.49
C HIS A 17 44.68 15.75 31.18
N ILE A 18 45.77 16.47 30.89
CA ILE A 18 45.90 17.89 31.21
C ILE A 18 45.40 18.67 29.99
N ASN A 19 44.36 19.49 30.20
CA ASN A 19 43.72 20.25 29.13
C ASN A 19 44.57 21.46 28.68
N ARG A 20 44.10 22.25 27.71
CA ARG A 20 44.87 23.38 27.15
C ARG A 20 45.20 24.47 28.15
N GLN A 21 44.39 24.61 29.18
CA GLN A 21 44.54 25.60 30.25
C GLN A 21 45.46 25.09 31.38
N GLY A 22 46.01 23.88 31.26
CA GLY A 22 46.86 23.27 32.28
C GLY A 22 46.08 22.61 33.41
N PHE A 23 44.76 22.46 33.29
CA PHE A 23 43.96 21.78 34.29
C PHE A 23 44.04 20.27 34.13
N ALA A 24 44.51 19.61 35.19
CA ALA A 24 44.54 18.17 35.33
C ALA A 24 43.12 17.60 35.53
N LEU A 25 42.57 16.93 34.51
CA LEU A 25 41.21 16.39 34.56
C LEU A 25 41.12 15.10 35.38
N SER A 26 39.97 14.88 36.03
CA SER A 26 39.61 13.61 36.67
C SER A 26 38.09 13.47 36.64
N LEU A 27 37.55 13.08 35.49
CA LEU A 27 36.10 13.19 35.25
C LEU A 27 35.27 12.17 36.06
N ASN A 28 35.81 10.99 36.32
CA ASN A 28 35.19 10.03 37.25
C ASN A 28 35.07 10.59 38.69
N HIS A 29 36.00 11.45 39.11
CA HIS A 29 35.91 12.15 40.40
C HIS A 29 34.92 13.32 40.33
N GLN A 30 35.00 14.16 39.28
CA GLN A 30 34.16 15.34 39.12
C GLN A 30 32.66 15.00 39.00
N THR A 31 32.32 13.89 38.35
CA THR A 31 30.94 13.38 38.25
C THR A 31 30.49 12.63 39.51
N GLY A 32 31.38 12.44 40.50
CA GLY A 32 31.13 11.65 41.71
C GLY A 32 31.01 10.15 41.47
N HIS A 33 31.33 9.66 40.27
CA HIS A 33 31.19 8.24 39.94
C HIS A 33 32.09 7.35 40.81
N LEU A 34 33.33 7.77 41.10
CA LEU A 34 34.27 6.99 41.93
C LEU A 34 33.69 6.58 43.29
N THR A 35 32.93 7.47 43.95
CA THR A 35 32.36 7.21 45.28
C THR A 35 30.94 6.63 45.21
N ARG A 36 30.29 6.69 44.05
CA ARG A 36 28.89 6.28 43.85
C ARG A 36 28.73 5.07 42.93
N ALA A 37 29.83 4.40 42.57
CA ALA A 37 29.86 3.28 41.63
C ALA A 37 28.80 2.20 41.92
N PHE A 38 28.63 1.77 43.18
CA PHE A 38 27.60 0.79 43.54
C PHE A 38 26.18 1.26 43.14
N GLY A 39 25.85 2.53 43.43
CA GLY A 39 24.55 3.09 43.07
C GLY A 39 24.37 3.27 41.56
N ASP A 40 25.42 3.67 40.84
CA ASP A 40 25.39 3.83 39.39
C ASP A 40 25.25 2.46 38.69
N TYR A 41 25.99 1.45 39.14
CA TYR A 41 25.89 0.07 38.62
C TYR A 41 24.56 -0.58 38.96
N ALA A 42 24.01 -0.36 40.16
CA ALA A 42 22.69 -0.89 40.53
C ALA A 42 21.59 -0.33 39.62
N ARG A 43 21.68 0.97 39.25
CA ARG A 43 20.76 1.60 38.29
C ARG A 43 20.90 1.03 36.89
N LEU A 44 22.11 0.78 36.41
CA LEU A 44 22.37 0.14 35.12
C LEU A 44 21.83 -1.30 35.08
N LYS A 45 22.06 -2.08 36.13
CA LYS A 45 21.54 -3.45 36.26
C LYS A 45 20.01 -3.49 36.20
N ALA A 46 19.34 -2.49 36.79
CA ALA A 46 17.88 -2.36 36.71
C ALA A 46 17.36 -2.11 35.27
N LEU A 47 18.25 -1.70 34.35
CA LEU A 47 18.00 -1.54 32.91
C LEU A 47 18.65 -2.66 32.08
N HIS A 48 18.97 -3.80 32.69
CA HIS A 48 19.59 -4.97 32.05
C HIS A 48 20.95 -4.71 31.40
N ILE A 49 21.69 -3.72 31.89
CA ILE A 49 23.08 -3.46 31.49
C ILE A 49 24.00 -4.05 32.58
N THR A 50 24.71 -5.12 32.22
CA THR A 50 25.64 -5.84 33.10
C THR A 50 27.08 -5.82 32.61
N THR A 51 27.39 -5.03 31.60
CA THR A 51 28.75 -4.75 31.13
C THR A 51 28.98 -3.24 31.12
N VAL A 52 30.09 -2.78 31.69
CA VAL A 52 30.46 -1.35 31.72
C VAL A 52 31.87 -1.13 31.16
N ARG A 53 32.10 0.04 30.56
CA ARG A 53 33.44 0.51 30.20
C ARG A 53 33.90 1.54 31.24
N GLU A 54 35.05 1.26 31.84
CA GLU A 54 35.63 2.06 32.92
C GLU A 54 37.05 2.52 32.57
N SER A 55 37.43 3.69 33.05
CA SER A 55 38.81 4.18 32.95
C SER A 55 39.57 3.92 34.24
N VAL A 56 40.79 3.40 34.09
CA VAL A 56 41.77 3.32 35.17
C VAL A 56 42.37 4.70 35.42
N GLY A 57 42.73 5.40 34.34
CA GLY A 57 43.46 6.67 34.36
C GLY A 57 44.92 6.46 34.73
N TRP A 58 45.78 6.20 33.74
CA TRP A 58 47.21 5.93 33.97
C TRP A 58 47.89 7.05 34.78
N ARG A 59 47.57 8.33 34.48
CA ARG A 59 48.10 9.47 35.23
C ARG A 59 47.66 9.47 36.69
N LEU A 60 46.45 8.98 36.97
CA LEU A 60 45.85 9.01 38.30
C LEU A 60 46.41 7.94 39.24
N VAL A 61 46.85 6.80 38.68
CA VAL A 61 47.30 5.63 39.47
C VAL A 61 48.82 5.46 39.51
N GLU A 62 49.58 6.21 38.70
CA GLU A 62 51.04 6.18 38.74
C GLU A 62 51.62 7.49 39.28
N ARG A 63 52.58 7.39 40.21
CA ARG A 63 53.44 8.51 40.62
C ARG A 63 54.89 8.09 40.67
N GLN A 64 55.75 8.75 39.89
CA GLN A 64 57.20 8.52 39.86
C GLN A 64 57.57 7.04 39.71
N GLY A 65 56.81 6.33 38.88
CA GLY A 65 57.00 4.94 38.59
C GLY A 65 56.45 3.90 39.56
N ARG A 66 55.75 4.34 40.61
CA ARG A 66 55.04 3.48 41.56
C ARG A 66 53.55 3.50 41.26
N PHE A 67 52.90 2.34 41.34
CA PHE A 67 51.49 2.16 41.04
C PHE A 67 50.65 2.04 42.31
N ASP A 68 49.55 2.78 42.39
CA ASP A 68 48.51 2.68 43.41
C ASP A 68 47.15 2.43 42.75
N PHE A 69 46.67 1.18 42.83
CA PHE A 69 45.41 0.74 42.24
C PHE A 69 44.24 0.77 43.24
N SER A 70 44.42 1.31 44.45
CA SER A 70 43.38 1.31 45.49
C SER A 70 42.10 2.04 45.07
N SER A 71 42.21 3.04 44.19
CA SER A 71 41.07 3.78 43.62
C SER A 71 40.15 2.92 42.73
N LEU A 72 40.59 1.72 42.33
CA LEU A 72 39.80 0.79 41.52
C LEU A 72 38.94 -0.16 42.39
N LEU A 73 39.32 -0.37 43.66
CA LEU A 73 38.72 -1.37 44.55
C LEU A 73 37.21 -1.16 44.72
N GLY A 74 36.78 0.09 44.98
CA GLY A 74 35.35 0.38 45.18
C GLY A 74 34.48 0.04 43.95
N ARG A 75 35.02 0.17 42.74
CA ARG A 75 34.34 -0.22 41.49
C ARG A 75 34.35 -1.74 41.31
N LEU A 76 35.46 -2.40 41.59
CA LEU A 76 35.55 -3.87 41.51
C LEU A 76 34.60 -4.55 42.49
N GLU A 77 34.58 -4.12 43.76
CA GLU A 77 33.69 -4.66 44.79
C GLU A 77 32.21 -4.41 44.44
N ALA A 78 31.90 -3.23 43.91
CA ALA A 78 30.56 -2.92 43.45
C ALA A 78 30.15 -3.84 42.28
N ALA A 79 31.05 -4.05 41.32
CA ALA A 79 30.81 -4.89 40.16
C ALA A 79 30.64 -6.37 40.55
N GLU A 80 31.48 -6.90 41.43
CA GLU A 80 31.38 -8.27 41.92
C GLU A 80 30.04 -8.51 42.63
N ARG A 81 29.67 -7.62 43.57
CA ARG A 81 28.40 -7.73 44.34
C ARG A 81 27.17 -7.66 43.45
N LEU A 82 27.25 -6.93 42.33
CA LEU A 82 26.14 -6.74 41.41
C LEU A 82 26.22 -7.66 40.18
N GLY A 83 27.29 -8.43 40.00
CA GLY A 83 27.51 -9.25 38.80
C GLY A 83 27.64 -8.41 37.53
N ILE A 84 28.42 -7.33 37.59
CA ILE A 84 28.76 -6.48 36.45
C ILE A 84 30.14 -6.87 35.91
N GLN A 85 30.25 -7.04 34.59
CA GLN A 85 31.54 -7.14 33.91
C GLN A 85 32.10 -5.74 33.66
N ILE A 86 33.35 -5.50 34.08
CA ILE A 86 34.06 -4.26 33.74
C ILE A 86 35.01 -4.53 32.56
N SER A 87 34.94 -3.69 31.54
CA SER A 87 35.97 -3.55 30.51
C SER A 87 36.84 -2.35 30.83
N TRP A 88 38.12 -2.58 31.14
CA TRP A 88 39.01 -1.53 31.63
C TRP A 88 39.78 -0.86 30.48
N THR A 89 39.65 0.45 30.36
CA THR A 89 40.53 1.32 29.60
C THR A 89 41.70 1.74 30.47
N PHE A 90 42.92 1.35 30.09
CA PHE A 90 44.12 1.58 30.92
C PHE A 90 44.61 3.03 30.79
N CYS A 91 44.74 3.54 29.57
CA CYS A 91 45.08 4.93 29.28
C CYS A 91 43.92 5.63 28.54
N HIS A 92 43.35 6.67 29.16
CA HIS A 92 42.25 7.47 28.62
C HIS A 92 42.69 8.94 28.46
N TYR A 93 43.68 9.13 27.57
CA TYR A 93 44.34 10.39 27.21
C TYR A 93 45.39 10.93 28.20
N GLY A 94 45.42 10.50 29.46
CA GLY A 94 46.41 10.93 30.44
C GLY A 94 47.58 9.97 30.64
N TRP A 95 48.77 10.53 30.86
CA TRP A 95 49.98 9.84 31.31
C TRP A 95 50.68 10.64 32.43
N PRO A 96 51.61 10.03 33.20
CA PRO A 96 52.30 10.72 34.29
C PRO A 96 53.04 11.99 33.83
N GLU A 97 53.00 13.05 34.64
CA GLU A 97 53.56 14.36 34.29
C GLU A 97 55.09 14.35 34.10
N ASP A 98 55.79 13.36 34.67
CA ASP A 98 57.24 13.21 34.58
C ASP A 98 57.71 12.47 33.31
N ILE A 99 56.78 12.05 32.44
CA ILE A 99 57.09 11.39 31.17
C ILE A 99 56.42 12.09 29.99
N ASP A 100 57.19 12.31 28.92
CA ASP A 100 56.66 12.82 27.66
C ASP A 100 56.42 11.66 26.68
N ILE A 101 55.35 11.75 25.90
CA ILE A 101 54.95 10.73 24.92
C ILE A 101 56.08 10.35 23.95
N PHE A 102 56.92 11.31 23.55
CA PHE A 102 58.01 11.10 22.59
C PHE A 102 59.31 10.59 23.24
N SER A 103 59.35 10.39 24.55
CA SER A 103 60.50 9.78 25.22
C SER A 103 60.61 8.30 24.85
N ASP A 104 61.85 7.83 24.66
CA ASP A 104 62.22 6.41 24.59
C ASP A 104 61.73 5.57 25.79
N ARG A 105 61.60 6.20 26.97
CA ARG A 105 61.05 5.56 28.18
C ARG A 105 59.54 5.36 28.15
N PHE A 106 58.80 6.05 27.28
CA PHE A 106 57.33 6.03 27.29
C PHE A 106 56.75 4.63 27.07
N VAL A 107 57.21 3.94 26.02
CA VAL A 107 56.72 2.60 25.66
C VAL A 107 57.05 1.56 26.74
N PRO A 108 58.31 1.44 27.24
CA PRO A 108 58.62 0.52 28.34
C PRO A 108 57.86 0.85 29.63
N ARG A 109 57.68 2.14 29.96
CA ARG A 109 56.94 2.58 31.16
C ARG A 109 55.47 2.17 31.08
N PHE A 110 54.85 2.39 29.93
CA PHE A 110 53.45 2.02 29.69
C PHE A 110 53.25 0.50 29.71
N ALA A 111 54.18 -0.27 29.12
CA ALA A 111 54.15 -1.73 29.18
C ALA A 111 54.28 -2.26 30.63
N GLN A 112 55.17 -1.66 31.43
CA GLN A 112 55.30 -1.99 32.86
C GLN A 112 53.99 -1.74 33.61
N PHE A 113 53.34 -0.60 33.37
CA PHE A 113 52.03 -0.28 33.93
C PHE A 113 50.96 -1.30 33.52
N CYS A 114 50.86 -1.61 32.23
CA CYS A 114 49.89 -2.56 31.69
C CYS A 114 50.03 -3.95 32.32
N GLY A 115 51.26 -4.47 32.41
CA GLY A 115 51.53 -5.77 33.04
C GLY A 115 51.26 -5.78 34.54
N ALA A 116 51.67 -4.73 35.26
CA ALA A 116 51.42 -4.61 36.71
C ALA A 116 49.91 -4.54 37.03
N LEU A 117 49.16 -3.78 36.24
CA LEU A 117 47.72 -3.66 36.42
C LEU A 117 46.99 -4.95 36.04
N ALA A 118 47.33 -5.59 34.92
CA ALA A 118 46.72 -6.86 34.53
C ALA A 118 46.97 -7.95 35.58
N ALA A 119 48.20 -8.04 36.11
CA ALA A 119 48.53 -8.97 37.20
C ALA A 119 47.72 -8.69 38.48
N TRP A 120 47.50 -7.41 38.80
CA TRP A 120 46.70 -7.00 39.96
C TRP A 120 45.19 -7.26 39.77
N LEU A 121 44.67 -7.09 38.56
CA LEU A 121 43.26 -7.35 38.22
C LEU A 121 42.94 -8.84 38.07
N ALA A 122 43.89 -9.67 37.64
CA ALA A 122 43.66 -11.08 37.30
C ALA A 122 42.89 -11.90 38.35
N PRO A 123 43.12 -11.74 39.69
CA PRO A 123 42.38 -12.46 40.72
C PRO A 123 40.88 -12.13 40.78
N TYR A 124 40.47 -10.94 40.31
CA TYR A 124 39.08 -10.49 40.32
C TYR A 124 38.25 -11.00 39.14
N TYR A 125 38.88 -11.69 38.17
CA TYR A 125 38.22 -12.16 36.95
C TYR A 125 38.18 -13.69 36.86
N HIS A 126 36.96 -14.25 36.84
CA HIS A 126 36.74 -15.67 36.57
C HIS A 126 36.63 -16.00 35.07
N LYS A 127 36.13 -15.05 34.27
CA LYS A 127 36.10 -15.11 32.80
C LYS A 127 37.27 -14.33 32.22
N ALA A 128 37.54 -14.53 30.92
CA ALA A 128 38.51 -13.72 30.18
C ALA A 128 38.20 -12.21 30.33
N PRO A 129 39.09 -11.41 30.94
CA PRO A 129 38.85 -9.97 31.06
C PRO A 129 39.00 -9.27 29.70
N VAL A 130 38.34 -8.13 29.53
CA VAL A 130 38.47 -7.28 28.34
C VAL A 130 39.21 -6.01 28.74
N TYR A 131 40.35 -5.75 28.09
CA TYR A 131 41.16 -4.58 28.33
C TYR A 131 41.33 -3.75 27.06
N SER A 132 41.26 -2.43 27.21
CA SER A 132 41.61 -1.45 26.19
C SER A 132 42.90 -0.75 26.63
N PRO A 133 44.08 -1.16 26.14
CA PRO A 133 45.35 -0.58 26.58
C PRO A 133 45.37 0.94 26.40
N ILE A 134 45.08 1.42 25.19
CA ILE A 134 45.03 2.85 24.87
C ILE A 134 43.70 3.13 24.16
N ASN A 135 42.93 4.07 24.69
CA ASN A 135 41.70 4.55 24.05
C ASN A 135 42.03 5.48 22.88
N GLU A 136 41.32 5.32 21.76
CA GLU A 136 41.32 6.22 20.61
C GLU A 136 42.71 6.74 20.19
N ILE A 137 43.56 5.84 19.70
CA ILE A 137 44.92 6.20 19.26
C ILE A 137 44.87 7.30 18.18
N SER A 138 43.91 7.20 17.25
CA SER A 138 43.77 8.16 16.16
C SER A 138 43.24 9.50 16.64
N PHE A 139 42.27 9.52 17.57
CA PHE A 139 41.81 10.78 18.19
C PHE A 139 42.91 11.42 19.03
N THR A 140 43.66 10.63 19.82
CA THR A 140 44.80 11.11 20.62
C THR A 140 45.88 11.73 19.73
N SER A 141 46.22 11.05 18.63
CA SER A 141 47.14 11.54 17.60
C SER A 141 46.68 12.86 16.96
N TRP A 142 45.40 12.96 16.60
CA TRP A 142 44.82 14.21 16.09
C TRP A 142 44.87 15.32 17.14
N GLY A 143 44.52 15.01 18.39
CA GLY A 143 44.57 15.94 19.52
C GLY A 143 45.97 16.50 19.75
N LEU A 144 47.03 15.70 19.61
CA LEU A 144 48.41 16.18 19.65
C LEU A 144 48.71 17.17 18.50
N ALA A 145 48.18 16.93 17.30
CA ALA A 145 48.37 17.81 16.15
C ALA A 145 47.65 19.16 16.28
N VAL A 146 46.63 19.26 17.14
CA VAL A 146 45.84 20.49 17.36
C VAL A 146 45.96 21.03 18.80
N ALA A 147 47.01 20.62 19.53
CA ALA A 147 47.27 21.04 20.91
C ALA A 147 46.12 20.77 21.89
N LEU A 148 45.30 19.74 21.68
CA LEU A 148 44.28 19.31 22.65
C LEU A 148 44.92 18.57 23.84
N PHE A 149 45.95 17.76 23.58
CA PHE A 149 46.69 17.03 24.61
C PHE A 149 48.07 17.66 24.82
N HIS A 150 48.42 17.91 26.09
CA HIS A 150 49.70 18.51 26.44
C HIS A 150 50.89 17.59 26.11
N CYS A 151 51.87 18.08 25.35
CA CYS A 151 53.16 17.43 25.12
C CYS A 151 54.27 18.48 24.93
N ARG A 152 55.54 18.05 24.94
CA ARG A 152 56.70 18.96 24.83
C ARG A 152 56.95 19.52 23.43
N LYS A 153 56.28 19.01 22.39
CA LYS A 153 56.45 19.45 21.00
C LYS A 153 55.33 20.40 20.58
N ASP A 154 55.64 21.33 19.68
CA ASP A 154 54.64 22.21 19.08
C ASP A 154 53.66 21.43 18.21
N ALA A 155 52.38 21.76 18.33
CA ALA A 155 51.31 21.07 17.63
C ALA A 155 51.41 21.26 16.10
N THR A 156 51.67 20.15 15.40
CA THR A 156 51.77 20.08 13.95
C THR A 156 51.22 18.74 13.45
N ALA A 157 50.89 18.65 12.16
CA ALA A 157 50.47 17.39 11.55
C ALA A 157 51.54 16.28 11.70
N ASP A 158 52.82 16.64 11.64
CA ASP A 158 53.95 15.72 11.79
C ASP A 158 54.03 15.16 13.22
N VAL A 159 53.78 15.99 14.22
CA VAL A 159 53.67 15.58 15.64
C VAL A 159 52.51 14.62 15.84
N GLY A 160 51.38 14.84 15.16
CA GLY A 160 50.27 13.88 15.15
C GLY A 160 50.67 12.51 14.59
N ARG A 161 51.33 12.48 13.42
CA ARG A 161 51.78 11.22 12.78
C ARG A 161 52.79 10.46 13.63
N GLU A 162 53.78 11.15 14.19
CA GLU A 162 54.76 10.51 15.08
C GLU A 162 54.10 10.04 16.38
N GLY A 163 53.19 10.84 16.94
CA GLY A 163 52.40 10.46 18.12
C GLY A 163 51.59 9.18 17.87
N LYS A 164 50.96 9.04 16.70
CA LYS A 164 50.22 7.82 16.32
C LYS A 164 51.12 6.59 16.37
N ARG A 165 52.29 6.64 15.72
CA ARG A 165 53.26 5.53 15.69
C ARG A 165 53.73 5.16 17.10
N GLN A 166 54.00 6.17 17.92
CA GLN A 166 54.45 5.97 19.30
C GLN A 166 53.37 5.35 20.19
N LEU A 167 52.11 5.78 20.06
CA LEU A 167 50.97 5.17 20.73
C LEU A 167 50.74 3.72 20.27
N VAL A 168 50.92 3.42 18.97
CA VAL A 168 50.86 2.04 18.48
C VAL A 168 51.95 1.18 19.11
N ARG A 169 53.21 1.64 19.18
CA ARG A 169 54.30 0.91 19.87
C ARG A 169 53.94 0.65 21.34
N ALA A 170 53.40 1.66 22.02
CA ALA A 170 52.96 1.53 23.41
C ALA A 170 51.81 0.51 23.54
N ALA A 171 50.81 0.56 22.66
CA ALA A 171 49.71 -0.40 22.65
C ALA A 171 50.18 -1.84 22.41
N LEU A 172 51.08 -2.07 21.44
CA LEU A 172 51.65 -3.40 21.16
C LEU A 172 52.41 -3.95 22.37
N ALA A 173 53.33 -3.16 22.93
CA ALA A 173 54.09 -3.55 24.12
C ALA A 173 53.18 -3.76 25.34
N GLY A 174 52.14 -2.94 25.48
CA GLY A 174 51.11 -3.08 26.51
C GLY A 174 50.33 -4.38 26.38
N CYS A 175 49.93 -4.77 25.16
CA CYS A 175 49.26 -6.05 24.91
C CYS A 175 50.13 -7.25 25.29
N ASP A 176 51.41 -7.24 24.90
CA ASP A 176 52.34 -8.32 25.26
C ASP A 176 52.55 -8.42 26.77
N ALA A 177 52.67 -7.28 27.47
CA ALA A 177 52.76 -7.25 28.93
C ALA A 177 51.46 -7.72 29.61
N ILE A 178 50.30 -7.37 29.07
CA ILE A 178 48.99 -7.84 29.54
C ILE A 178 48.90 -9.37 29.41
N TRP A 179 49.20 -9.94 28.25
CA TRP A 179 49.11 -11.38 28.04
C TRP A 179 50.16 -12.17 28.83
N ALA A 180 51.33 -11.57 29.09
CA ALA A 180 52.32 -12.16 29.99
C ALA A 180 51.80 -12.25 31.43
N ALA A 181 50.96 -11.30 31.86
CA ALA A 181 50.35 -11.27 33.20
C ALA A 181 49.06 -12.10 33.30
N ASP A 182 48.17 -12.01 32.30
CA ASP A 182 46.94 -12.79 32.19
C ASP A 182 46.71 -13.23 30.72
N PRO A 183 47.08 -14.47 30.35
CA PRO A 183 46.95 -14.97 28.99
C PRO A 183 45.49 -15.16 28.53
N ARG A 184 44.51 -15.01 29.44
CA ARG A 184 43.08 -15.07 29.11
C ARG A 184 42.58 -13.76 28.52
N ALA A 185 43.30 -12.65 28.69
CA ALA A 185 42.83 -11.32 28.37
C ALA A 185 42.48 -11.14 26.88
N ARG A 186 41.35 -10.48 26.64
CA ARG A 186 40.89 -10.03 25.32
C ARG A 186 41.20 -8.55 25.15
N ILE A 187 41.57 -8.16 23.92
CA ILE A 187 42.01 -6.79 23.63
C ILE A 187 40.96 -6.05 22.83
N LEU A 188 40.53 -4.90 23.35
CA LEU A 188 39.61 -3.97 22.69
C LEU A 188 40.38 -2.72 22.25
N HIS A 189 40.38 -2.43 20.95
CA HIS A 189 40.93 -1.17 20.43
C HIS A 189 39.82 -0.26 19.92
N CYS A 190 39.57 0.83 20.64
CA CYS A 190 38.56 1.82 20.28
C CYS A 190 39.18 2.95 19.46
N ASP A 191 38.48 3.42 18.42
CA ASP A 191 38.82 4.63 17.67
C ASP A 191 37.56 5.21 16.97
N PRO A 192 37.53 6.51 16.62
CA PRO A 192 36.39 7.11 15.94
C PRO A 192 36.14 6.55 14.53
N LEU A 193 34.87 6.27 14.22
CA LEU A 193 34.41 5.91 12.87
C LEU A 193 33.82 7.16 12.21
N ILE A 194 34.50 7.70 11.21
CA ILE A 194 34.16 8.99 10.58
C ILE A 194 33.87 8.84 9.08
N HIS A 195 33.13 9.79 8.52
CA HIS A 195 32.91 9.86 7.07
C HIS A 195 32.91 11.31 6.57
N LEU A 196 33.83 11.60 5.65
CA LEU A 196 33.95 12.91 5.03
C LEU A 196 33.45 12.85 3.58
N ILE A 197 32.75 13.91 3.17
CA ILE A 197 32.29 14.11 1.79
C ILE A 197 32.96 15.35 1.19
N ALA A 198 33.08 15.40 -0.13
CA ALA A 198 33.48 16.62 -0.84
C ALA A 198 32.42 17.72 -0.67
N THR A 199 32.87 18.98 -0.69
CA THR A 199 31.97 20.12 -0.73
C THR A 199 31.19 20.12 -2.06
N PRO A 200 29.85 20.36 -2.06
CA PRO A 200 29.04 20.27 -3.27
C PRO A 200 29.48 21.19 -4.42
N ASP A 201 30.03 22.36 -4.10
CA ASP A 201 30.40 23.43 -5.04
C ASP A 201 31.92 23.70 -5.07
N GLY A 202 32.75 22.84 -4.46
CA GLY A 202 34.18 23.09 -4.27
C GLY A 202 35.10 22.26 -5.17
N ASP A 203 36.33 22.75 -5.35
CA ASP A 203 37.43 22.07 -6.05
C ASP A 203 38.12 20.99 -5.18
N ASP A 204 37.39 20.38 -4.23
CA ASP A 204 37.94 19.36 -3.33
C ASP A 204 38.42 18.15 -4.15
N ASP A 205 39.72 17.85 -4.08
CA ASP A 205 40.30 16.66 -4.73
C ASP A 205 39.67 15.37 -4.17
N PRO A 206 38.94 14.58 -4.99
CA PRO A 206 38.33 13.33 -4.53
C PRO A 206 39.34 12.34 -3.94
N GLN A 207 40.60 12.36 -4.40
CA GLN A 207 41.66 11.51 -3.84
C GLN A 207 42.05 11.96 -2.43
N ALA A 208 42.13 13.26 -2.17
CA ALA A 208 42.39 13.81 -0.84
C ALA A 208 41.26 13.46 0.15
N VAL A 209 39.99 13.58 -0.27
CA VAL A 209 38.83 13.20 0.55
C VAL A 209 38.86 11.69 0.87
N ALA A 210 39.18 10.85 -0.11
CA ALA A 210 39.33 9.40 0.08
C ALA A 210 40.49 9.06 1.02
N ALA A 211 41.64 9.73 0.87
CA ALA A 211 42.80 9.56 1.73
C ALA A 211 42.48 9.94 3.19
N GLN A 212 41.76 11.04 3.40
CA GLN A 212 41.35 11.47 4.74
C GLN A 212 40.36 10.48 5.39
N ASN A 213 39.44 9.92 4.61
CA ASN A 213 38.58 8.83 5.08
C ASN A 213 39.39 7.58 5.41
N ALA A 214 40.43 7.25 4.64
CA ALA A 214 41.27 6.08 4.91
C ALA A 214 42.17 6.27 6.15
N ALA A 215 42.58 7.50 6.46
CA ALA A 215 43.48 7.83 7.58
C ALA A 215 42.95 7.41 8.96
N GLN A 216 41.62 7.26 9.11
CA GLN A 216 41.00 6.77 10.34
C GLN A 216 41.38 5.32 10.67
N PHE A 217 41.74 4.52 9.65
CA PHE A 217 42.07 3.10 9.80
C PHE A 217 43.55 2.85 10.11
N GLU A 218 44.41 3.88 10.02
CA GLU A 218 45.87 3.73 10.13
C GLU A 218 46.31 3.10 11.44
N ALA A 219 45.71 3.47 12.59
CA ALA A 219 46.08 2.89 13.88
C ALA A 219 45.79 1.38 13.92
N TRP A 220 44.60 0.97 13.49
CA TRP A 220 44.24 -0.46 13.40
C TRP A 220 45.07 -1.21 12.35
N ASP A 221 45.36 -0.59 11.20
CA ASP A 221 46.24 -1.18 10.18
C ASP A 221 47.66 -1.38 10.72
N MET A 222 48.18 -0.45 11.51
CA MET A 222 49.48 -0.60 12.16
C MET A 222 49.46 -1.67 13.25
N LEU A 223 48.42 -1.72 14.09
CA LEU A 223 48.27 -2.75 15.13
C LEU A 223 48.21 -4.16 14.54
N CYS A 224 47.48 -4.35 13.43
CA CYS A 224 47.36 -5.66 12.79
C CYS A 224 48.48 -5.98 11.78
N GLY A 225 49.45 -5.07 11.57
CA GLY A 225 50.62 -5.27 10.72
C GLY A 225 50.40 -5.04 9.22
N ARG A 226 49.28 -4.43 8.83
CA ARG A 226 48.98 -4.06 7.43
C ARG A 226 49.67 -2.77 6.98
N LEU A 227 49.94 -1.87 7.91
CA LEU A 227 50.68 -0.62 7.71
C LEU A 227 51.86 -0.59 8.68
N ALA A 228 53.00 -0.01 8.28
CA ALA A 228 54.18 0.13 9.13
C ALA A 228 54.56 -1.17 9.91
N PRO A 229 54.75 -2.32 9.23
CA PRO A 229 55.01 -3.59 9.89
C PRO A 229 56.28 -3.59 10.75
N GLU A 230 57.21 -2.66 10.53
CA GLU A 230 58.39 -2.44 11.37
C GLU A 230 58.06 -2.07 12.84
N LEU A 231 56.81 -1.69 13.13
CA LEU A 231 56.34 -1.45 14.50
C LEU A 231 56.07 -2.76 15.28
N GLY A 232 56.04 -3.91 14.60
CA GLY A 232 55.79 -5.22 15.23
C GLY A 232 54.32 -5.64 15.31
N GLY A 233 53.43 -4.94 14.59
CA GLY A 233 52.01 -5.28 14.51
C GLY A 233 51.74 -6.65 13.88
N ALA A 234 50.65 -7.29 14.30
CA ALA A 234 50.22 -8.60 13.83
C ALA A 234 48.71 -8.79 14.05
N PRO A 235 48.02 -9.66 13.28
CA PRO A 235 46.57 -9.81 13.36
C PRO A 235 46.02 -10.09 14.77
N ARG A 236 46.80 -10.70 15.66
CA ARG A 236 46.41 -11.01 17.06
C ARG A 236 46.17 -9.78 17.92
N TYR A 237 46.83 -8.65 17.63
CA TYR A 237 46.70 -7.43 18.44
C TYR A 237 45.38 -6.70 18.17
N LEU A 238 44.77 -6.94 17.00
CA LEU A 238 43.43 -6.44 16.69
C LEU A 238 42.41 -7.56 16.93
N ASP A 239 42.08 -7.78 18.20
CA ASP A 239 41.16 -8.84 18.65
C ASP A 239 39.68 -8.40 18.53
N ILE A 240 39.29 -7.33 19.24
CA ILE A 240 37.96 -6.71 19.16
C ILE A 240 38.13 -5.24 18.74
N ILE A 241 37.29 -4.78 17.81
CA ILE A 241 37.33 -3.40 17.31
C ILE A 241 36.20 -2.59 17.93
N GLY A 242 36.55 -1.51 18.62
CA GLY A 242 35.62 -0.52 19.16
C GLY A 242 35.43 0.65 18.18
N ALA A 243 34.24 0.80 17.60
CA ALA A 243 33.91 1.95 16.78
C ALA A 243 33.21 3.02 17.63
N ASN A 244 33.80 4.20 17.74
CA ASN A 244 33.17 5.34 18.41
C ASN A 244 32.40 6.17 17.38
N TYR A 245 31.11 6.36 17.59
CA TYR A 245 30.22 6.99 16.61
C TYR A 245 29.18 7.89 17.27
N TYR A 246 29.25 9.18 16.94
CA TYR A 246 28.35 10.22 17.41
C TYR A 246 27.67 10.92 16.22
N HIS A 247 26.65 11.71 16.54
CA HIS A 247 25.87 12.48 15.55
C HIS A 247 26.74 13.40 14.67
N SER A 248 27.90 13.85 15.16
CA SER A 248 28.83 14.76 14.48
C SER A 248 29.98 14.08 13.70
N ASN A 249 30.02 12.74 13.64
CA ASN A 249 31.09 11.98 12.98
C ASN A 249 31.13 12.10 11.43
N GLN A 250 30.26 12.92 10.83
CA GLN A 250 30.26 13.14 9.38
C GLN A 250 30.21 14.63 9.02
N TRP A 251 31.05 15.05 8.09
CA TRP A 251 31.24 16.46 7.71
C TRP A 251 31.82 16.64 6.30
N GLU A 252 31.77 17.87 5.80
CA GLU A 252 32.38 18.27 4.53
C GLU A 252 33.90 18.47 4.68
N TYR A 253 34.70 17.94 3.76
CA TYR A 253 36.17 17.99 3.83
C TYR A 253 36.73 19.41 3.88
N GLY A 254 36.47 20.24 2.85
CA GLY A 254 37.04 21.59 2.77
C GLY A 254 36.44 22.60 3.77
N SER A 255 35.11 22.65 3.90
CA SER A 255 34.42 23.63 4.75
C SER A 255 34.38 23.24 6.24
N HIS A 256 34.64 21.98 6.56
CA HIS A 256 34.43 21.37 7.89
C HIS A 256 32.99 21.45 8.43
N ARG A 257 32.00 21.80 7.59
CA ARG A 257 30.60 21.88 7.98
C ARG A 257 30.08 20.49 8.33
N ARG A 258 29.50 20.35 9.53
CA ARG A 258 28.89 19.09 10.00
C ARG A 258 27.65 18.77 9.18
N LEU A 259 27.48 17.49 8.84
CA LEU A 259 26.24 16.99 8.24
C LEU A 259 25.24 16.75 9.38
N HIS A 260 24.16 17.51 9.45
CA HIS A 260 23.25 17.45 10.60
C HIS A 260 22.41 16.17 10.61
N TRP A 261 22.63 15.30 11.60
CA TRP A 261 21.84 14.07 11.78
C TRP A 261 20.36 14.37 12.08
N HIS A 262 20.09 15.27 13.03
CA HIS A 262 18.73 15.61 13.45
C HIS A 262 17.94 16.37 12.38
N LEU A 263 18.59 16.86 11.31
CA LEU A 263 17.91 17.44 10.16
C LEU A 263 17.76 16.45 9.00
N GLY A 264 18.17 15.18 9.18
CA GLY A 264 18.06 14.16 8.15
C GLY A 264 18.88 14.47 6.89
N ASP A 265 20.08 15.04 7.03
CA ASP A 265 20.93 15.40 5.88
C ASP A 265 21.19 14.17 4.99
N PRO A 266 20.68 14.16 3.74
CA PRO A 266 20.67 12.97 2.88
C PRO A 266 22.08 12.59 2.39
N ARG A 267 23.07 13.47 2.57
CA ARG A 267 24.47 13.21 2.18
C ARG A 267 25.20 12.35 3.22
N ARG A 268 24.60 12.11 4.39
CA ARG A 268 25.16 11.24 5.41
C ARG A 268 25.14 9.79 4.96
N LYS A 269 26.23 9.07 5.22
CA LYS A 269 26.32 7.63 5.01
C LYS A 269 25.69 6.89 6.20
N PRO A 270 24.77 5.94 6.00
CA PRO A 270 24.19 5.17 7.10
C PRO A 270 25.25 4.43 7.93
N LEU A 271 25.04 4.35 9.25
CA LEU A 271 26.00 3.70 10.17
C LEU A 271 26.18 2.23 9.84
N TYR A 272 25.13 1.50 9.45
CA TYR A 272 25.26 0.08 9.11
C TYR A 272 26.23 -0.14 7.94
N CYS A 273 26.30 0.78 6.97
CA CYS A 273 27.27 0.72 5.87
C CYS A 273 28.70 0.90 6.38
N LEU A 274 28.93 1.87 7.27
CA LEU A 274 30.23 2.12 7.88
C LEU A 274 30.71 0.91 8.71
N LEU A 275 29.81 0.32 9.51
CA LEU A 275 30.09 -0.91 10.27
C LEU A 275 30.38 -2.11 9.36
N GLY A 276 29.60 -2.27 8.29
CA GLY A 276 29.81 -3.34 7.31
C GLY A 276 31.14 -3.19 6.55
N GLU A 277 31.57 -1.96 6.25
CA GLU A 277 32.89 -1.68 5.68
C GLU A 277 34.02 -2.02 6.65
N LEU A 278 33.88 -1.60 7.91
CA LEU A 278 34.83 -1.90 8.97
C LEU A 278 34.97 -3.42 9.20
N HIS A 279 33.84 -4.13 9.29
CA HIS A 279 33.83 -5.58 9.43
C HIS A 279 34.42 -6.29 8.20
N ARG A 280 34.05 -5.87 6.98
CA ARG A 280 34.64 -6.41 5.74
C ARG A 280 36.16 -6.23 5.72
N ARG A 281 36.67 -5.08 6.18
CA ARG A 281 38.09 -4.78 6.21
C ARG A 281 38.86 -5.73 7.13
N TYR A 282 38.39 -5.99 8.36
CA TYR A 282 39.19 -6.68 9.38
C TYR A 282 38.71 -8.09 9.76
N GLN A 283 37.45 -8.44 9.49
CA GLN A 283 36.83 -9.73 9.88
C GLN A 283 37.01 -10.01 11.38
N ARG A 284 36.75 -8.99 12.21
CA ARG A 284 36.83 -9.03 13.67
C ARG A 284 35.49 -8.65 14.30
N PRO A 285 35.17 -9.18 15.50
CA PRO A 285 34.02 -8.73 16.26
C PRO A 285 34.08 -7.21 16.51
N LEU A 286 32.97 -6.54 16.23
CA LEU A 286 32.81 -5.10 16.44
C LEU A 286 32.06 -4.83 17.75
N LEU A 287 32.40 -3.72 18.39
CA LEU A 287 31.64 -3.09 19.46
C LEU A 287 31.39 -1.64 19.02
N LEU A 288 30.15 -1.15 19.06
CA LEU A 288 29.94 0.29 19.02
C LEU A 288 30.34 0.85 20.39
N ALA A 289 31.60 1.22 20.53
CA ALA A 289 32.27 1.34 21.82
C ALA A 289 31.93 2.64 22.55
N GLU A 290 31.49 3.66 21.83
CA GLU A 290 30.90 4.87 22.40
C GLU A 290 29.88 5.46 21.43
N THR A 291 28.70 5.79 21.95
CA THR A 291 27.69 6.53 21.19
C THR A 291 26.76 7.30 22.11
N GLY A 292 26.36 8.50 21.68
CA GLY A 292 25.46 9.37 22.45
C GLY A 292 25.10 10.65 21.71
N HIS A 293 24.18 11.40 22.31
CA HIS A 293 23.75 12.73 21.86
C HIS A 293 23.70 13.69 23.06
N VAL A 294 23.67 14.98 22.77
CA VAL A 294 23.60 16.07 23.76
C VAL A 294 22.16 16.60 23.83
N GLY A 295 21.64 16.91 25.02
CA GLY A 295 20.34 17.56 25.18
C GLY A 295 19.14 16.68 24.78
N SER A 296 18.18 17.26 24.08
CA SER A 296 16.87 16.63 23.82
C SER A 296 16.90 15.50 22.79
N GLY A 297 17.90 15.45 21.89
CA GLY A 297 18.04 14.43 20.85
C GLY A 297 18.46 13.02 21.33
N ARG A 298 18.76 12.84 22.62
CA ARG A 298 19.26 11.57 23.22
C ARG A 298 18.36 10.37 22.95
N GLY A 299 17.05 10.52 23.13
CA GLY A 299 16.09 9.43 22.93
C GLY A 299 15.98 9.01 21.46
N ALA A 300 15.86 9.97 20.54
CA ALA A 300 15.80 9.69 19.11
C ALA A 300 17.09 9.05 18.59
N TRP A 301 18.25 9.50 19.10
CA TRP A 301 19.56 8.97 18.71
C TRP A 301 19.69 7.48 19.00
N ILE A 302 19.36 7.05 20.23
CA ILE A 302 19.59 5.65 20.62
C ILE A 302 18.64 4.68 19.90
N GLU A 303 17.44 5.13 19.53
CA GLU A 303 16.53 4.33 18.72
C GLU A 303 16.98 4.15 17.29
N ASP A 304 17.57 5.19 16.69
CA ASP A 304 18.20 5.13 15.36
C ASP A 304 19.42 4.20 15.41
N ILE A 305 20.31 4.37 16.39
CA ILE A 305 21.49 3.51 16.57
C ILE A 305 21.10 2.03 16.70
N ALA A 306 20.08 1.70 17.49
CA ALA A 306 19.61 0.31 17.58
C ALA A 306 19.09 -0.22 16.24
N GLY A 307 18.40 0.61 15.46
CA GLY A 307 17.97 0.27 14.10
C GLY A 307 19.14 0.05 13.14
N GLN A 308 20.15 0.92 13.16
CA GLN A 308 21.36 0.80 12.34
C GLN A 308 22.16 -0.46 12.71
N VAL A 309 22.30 -0.76 14.00
CA VAL A 309 23.00 -1.97 14.47
C VAL A 309 22.23 -3.24 14.12
N ALA A 310 20.89 -3.22 14.25
CA ALA A 310 20.05 -4.31 13.77
C ALA A 310 20.27 -4.55 12.27
N GLN A 311 20.23 -3.50 11.45
CA GLN A 311 20.48 -3.59 10.01
C GLN A 311 21.89 -4.10 9.67
N ALA A 312 22.92 -3.70 10.42
CA ALA A 312 24.27 -4.21 10.23
C ALA A 312 24.33 -5.73 10.49
N ARG A 313 23.67 -6.21 11.55
CA ARG A 313 23.56 -7.65 11.87
C ARG A 313 22.78 -8.42 10.80
N LEU A 314 21.69 -7.85 10.29
CA LEU A 314 20.91 -8.40 9.19
C LEU A 314 21.77 -8.62 7.92
N GLN A 315 22.80 -7.80 7.73
CA GLN A 315 23.75 -7.91 6.62
C GLN A 315 25.00 -8.75 6.96
N GLY A 316 25.02 -9.47 8.09
CA GLY A 316 26.12 -10.35 8.48
C GLY A 316 27.31 -9.65 9.15
N THR A 317 27.15 -8.43 9.64
CA THR A 317 28.18 -7.74 10.44
C THR A 317 28.22 -8.33 11.84
N ASP A 318 29.38 -8.86 12.27
CA ASP A 318 29.58 -9.38 13.65
C ASP A 318 29.75 -8.23 14.65
N ILE A 319 28.65 -7.55 14.98
CA ILE A 319 28.61 -6.52 16.03
C ILE A 319 28.06 -7.10 17.33
N THR A 320 28.93 -7.17 18.33
CA THR A 320 28.73 -7.87 19.60
C THR A 320 28.03 -7.03 20.67
N GLY A 321 28.06 -5.71 20.56
CA GLY A 321 27.40 -4.83 21.52
C GLY A 321 27.34 -3.35 21.13
N ILE A 322 26.65 -2.59 21.98
CA ILE A 322 26.50 -1.13 21.92
C ILE A 322 26.80 -0.56 23.29
N CYS A 323 27.74 0.37 23.38
CA CYS A 323 28.07 1.07 24.62
C CYS A 323 27.53 2.50 24.58
N LEU A 324 26.53 2.76 25.42
CA LEU A 324 25.97 4.08 25.64
C LEU A 324 26.99 4.94 26.37
N TYR A 325 27.26 6.14 25.84
CA TYR A 325 28.24 7.04 26.40
C TYR A 325 27.78 8.51 26.42
N PRO A 326 27.91 9.20 27.57
CA PRO A 326 28.23 8.63 28.88
C PRO A 326 26.98 8.09 29.58
N ALA A 327 27.14 7.22 30.57
CA ALA A 327 26.03 6.74 31.40
C ALA A 327 25.53 7.83 32.36
N VAL A 328 26.45 8.52 32.99
CA VAL A 328 26.22 9.70 33.84
C VAL A 328 26.75 10.92 33.08
N ASP A 329 26.03 12.03 33.14
CA ASP A 329 26.42 13.25 32.44
C ASP A 329 27.80 13.76 32.86
N ARG A 330 28.40 14.59 31.99
CA ARG A 330 29.76 15.11 32.16
C ARG A 330 29.85 16.61 31.86
N PRO A 331 30.81 17.31 32.48
CA PRO A 331 31.22 18.64 32.04
C PRO A 331 32.04 18.59 30.74
N ASP A 332 32.21 19.74 30.10
CA ASP A 332 33.16 19.96 29.02
C ASP A 332 34.59 19.88 29.54
N TRP A 333 35.52 19.39 28.72
CA TRP A 333 36.92 19.23 29.12
C TRP A 333 37.65 20.57 29.29
N GLU A 334 37.23 21.60 28.56
CA GLU A 334 37.83 22.93 28.59
C GLU A 334 37.02 23.92 29.44
N ASP A 335 35.74 23.63 29.71
CA ASP A 335 34.87 24.43 30.57
C ASP A 335 34.12 23.57 31.61
N PRO A 336 34.62 23.48 32.86
CA PRO A 336 34.01 22.65 33.90
C PRO A 336 32.63 23.14 34.36
N GLN A 337 32.23 24.37 33.98
CA GLN A 337 30.89 24.90 34.30
C GLN A 337 29.84 24.47 33.27
N ARG A 338 30.28 24.09 32.07
CA ARG A 338 29.39 23.67 30.99
C ARG A 338 29.14 22.17 31.04
N TRP A 339 27.94 21.77 31.43
CA TRP A 339 27.48 20.38 31.39
C TRP A 339 26.76 20.09 30.08
N HIS A 340 27.04 18.93 29.48
CA HIS A 340 26.50 18.61 28.16
C HIS A 340 25.07 18.08 28.18
N HIS A 341 24.55 17.62 29.32
CA HIS A 341 23.25 16.91 29.37
C HIS A 341 23.24 15.75 28.36
N SER A 342 24.26 14.91 28.44
CA SER A 342 24.56 13.81 27.52
C SER A 342 24.33 12.43 28.14
N GLY A 343 24.27 12.36 29.48
CA GLY A 343 24.10 11.12 30.24
C GLY A 343 22.71 10.48 30.11
N LEU A 344 22.58 9.23 30.52
CA LEU A 344 21.26 8.65 30.86
C LEU A 344 20.73 9.25 32.17
N TRP A 345 21.65 9.55 33.08
CA TRP A 345 21.39 10.38 34.26
C TRP A 345 22.13 11.70 34.14
N ASP A 346 21.35 12.78 34.15
CA ASP A 346 21.88 14.14 34.30
C ASP A 346 22.36 14.37 35.72
N VAL A 347 23.36 15.24 35.85
CA VAL A 347 23.87 15.76 37.11
C VAL A 347 23.50 17.23 37.15
N THR A 348 22.77 17.67 38.17
CA THR A 348 22.29 19.05 38.28
C THR A 348 23.01 19.76 39.43
N PRO A 349 24.02 20.60 39.14
CA PRO A 349 24.82 21.27 40.18
C PRO A 349 24.02 22.17 41.13
N ALA A 350 22.82 22.61 40.72
CA ALA A 350 21.93 23.48 41.50
C ALA A 350 20.99 22.74 42.48
N ALA A 351 21.06 21.41 42.55
CA ALA A 351 20.25 20.62 43.48
C ALA A 351 20.85 20.56 44.89
N ALA A 352 20.06 20.17 45.89
CA ALA A 352 20.51 19.99 47.28
C ALA A 352 21.66 18.97 47.41
N ASP A 353 21.70 17.95 46.54
CA ASP A 353 22.86 17.12 46.27
C ASP A 353 23.31 17.38 44.82
N PRO A 354 24.41 18.14 44.60
CA PRO A 354 24.82 18.58 43.26
C PRO A 354 25.29 17.44 42.36
N LEU A 355 25.52 16.24 42.93
CA LEU A 355 25.91 15.03 42.21
C LEU A 355 24.78 13.99 42.17
N ALA A 356 23.56 14.38 42.53
CA ALA A 356 22.38 13.53 42.41
C ALA A 356 22.16 13.10 40.95
N ARG A 357 21.75 11.84 40.76
CA ARG A 357 21.45 11.27 39.44
C ARG A 357 20.00 11.56 39.09
N THR A 358 19.77 12.44 38.13
CA THR A 358 18.43 12.76 37.61
C THR A 358 18.21 12.00 36.30
N LEU A 359 17.29 11.04 36.30
CA LEU A 359 17.03 10.22 35.11
C LEU A 359 16.42 11.06 33.99
N CYS A 360 17.04 11.04 32.80
CA CYS A 360 16.42 11.54 31.59
C CYS A 360 15.33 10.55 31.12
N ARG A 361 14.08 10.79 31.53
CA ARG A 361 12.96 9.85 31.30
C ARG A 361 12.73 9.51 29.81
N PRO A 362 12.72 10.47 28.86
CA PRO A 362 12.58 10.15 27.44
C PRO A 362 13.69 9.23 26.94
N TYR A 363 14.94 9.50 27.35
CA TYR A 363 16.09 8.69 26.96
C TYR A 363 16.01 7.27 27.52
N ALA A 364 15.61 7.12 28.78
CA ALA A 364 15.43 5.81 29.41
C ALA A 364 14.33 4.97 28.75
N ALA A 365 13.19 5.59 28.43
CA ALA A 365 12.11 4.91 27.72
C ALA A 365 12.54 4.46 26.32
N ALA A 366 13.27 5.33 25.60
CA ALA A 366 13.85 5.04 24.29
C ALA A 366 14.87 3.90 24.34
N LEU A 367 15.75 3.88 25.35
CA LEU A 367 16.72 2.81 25.56
C LEU A 367 16.03 1.45 25.78
N LEU A 368 14.99 1.39 26.63
CA LEU A 368 14.24 0.16 26.84
C LEU A 368 13.54 -0.33 25.57
N ARG A 369 13.04 0.59 24.71
CA ARG A 369 12.50 0.24 23.40
C ARG A 369 13.59 -0.25 22.44
N ALA A 370 14.74 0.42 22.42
CA ALA A 370 15.91 0.05 21.63
C ALA A 370 16.44 -1.36 21.98
N GLN A 371 16.50 -1.69 23.28
CA GLN A 371 16.84 -3.02 23.79
C GLN A 371 15.86 -4.09 23.25
N ARG A 372 14.55 -3.90 23.48
CA ARG A 372 13.52 -4.83 22.99
C ARG A 372 13.56 -5.01 21.47
N LYS A 373 13.76 -3.92 20.72
CA LYS A 373 13.86 -3.93 19.26
C LYS A 373 15.03 -4.82 18.82
N LEU A 374 16.20 -4.64 19.41
CA LEU A 374 17.40 -5.40 19.05
C LEU A 374 17.27 -6.89 19.44
N ASP A 375 16.68 -7.20 20.59
CA ASP A 375 16.41 -8.57 21.04
C ASP A 375 15.43 -9.29 20.08
N ARG A 376 14.37 -8.60 19.65
CA ARG A 376 13.43 -9.13 18.65
C ARG A 376 14.17 -9.46 17.35
N PHE A 377 15.02 -8.56 16.85
CA PHE A 377 15.83 -8.87 15.67
C PHE A 377 16.79 -10.04 15.91
N GLN A 378 17.44 -10.15 17.07
CA GLN A 378 18.34 -11.28 17.37
C GLN A 378 17.62 -12.64 17.38
N THR A 379 16.39 -12.72 17.89
CA THR A 379 15.64 -13.99 17.93
C THR A 379 15.31 -14.52 16.54
N LEU A 380 15.22 -13.66 15.53
CA LEU A 380 15.00 -14.05 14.13
C LEU A 380 16.20 -14.79 13.50
N PHE A 381 17.42 -14.59 14.01
CA PHE A 381 18.66 -15.15 13.43
C PHE A 381 19.34 -16.22 14.26
N SER A 382 18.75 -16.63 15.39
CA SER A 382 19.33 -17.69 16.22
C SER A 382 19.16 -19.05 15.53
N THR A 383 20.04 -19.34 14.57
CA THR A 383 20.25 -20.60 13.82
C THR A 383 20.80 -21.75 14.68
N HIS A 384 20.67 -21.65 16.01
CA HIS A 384 20.95 -22.72 16.97
C HIS A 384 19.68 -23.16 17.69
N ARG A 385 18.66 -23.57 16.92
CA ARG A 385 17.64 -24.49 17.42
C ARG A 385 18.00 -25.92 17.01
N PRO A 386 18.33 -26.81 17.97
CA PRO A 386 18.42 -28.23 17.68
C PRO A 386 17.00 -28.80 17.54
N SER A 387 16.40 -28.66 16.35
CA SER A 387 15.32 -29.52 15.82
C SER A 387 14.73 -28.94 14.52
N GLY A 388 15.17 -29.49 13.38
CA GLY A 388 14.33 -29.94 12.23
C GLY A 388 13.18 -29.11 11.65
N GLN A 389 12.97 -27.84 11.97
CA GLN A 389 12.03 -26.96 11.28
C GLN A 389 12.63 -25.55 11.16
N ASP A 390 13.30 -25.28 10.03
CA ASP A 390 13.56 -23.90 9.62
C ASP A 390 12.22 -23.23 9.35
N LYS A 391 11.67 -22.53 10.35
CA LYS A 391 10.59 -21.58 10.12
C LYS A 391 11.22 -20.34 9.49
N THR A 392 11.26 -20.31 8.17
CA THR A 392 11.50 -19.09 7.41
C THR A 392 10.52 -18.01 7.88
N MET A 393 11.03 -16.82 8.20
CA MET A 393 10.23 -15.68 8.64
C MET A 393 9.18 -15.37 7.57
N GLN A 394 7.92 -15.18 7.97
CA GLN A 394 6.86 -14.87 7.02
C GLN A 394 7.03 -13.45 6.47
N THR A 395 6.85 -13.27 5.16
CA THR A 395 7.04 -12.00 4.47
C THR A 395 5.69 -11.31 4.24
N ILE A 396 5.63 -10.01 4.51
CA ILE A 396 4.56 -9.12 4.08
C ILE A 396 5.03 -8.39 2.81
N ILE A 397 4.33 -8.59 1.70
CA ILE A 397 4.45 -7.73 0.51
C ILE A 397 3.38 -6.64 0.57
N VAL A 398 3.82 -5.39 0.57
CA VAL A 398 2.97 -4.21 0.70
C VAL A 398 2.88 -3.50 -0.65
N PHE A 399 1.67 -3.19 -1.12
CA PHE A 399 1.45 -2.33 -2.28
C PHE A 399 0.94 -0.96 -1.85
N SER A 400 1.71 0.07 -2.16
CA SER A 400 1.47 1.42 -1.66
C SER A 400 1.41 2.46 -2.78
N HIS A 401 0.36 3.29 -2.75
CA HIS A 401 0.27 4.51 -3.57
C HIS A 401 1.14 5.65 -3.02
N LEU A 402 1.73 5.46 -1.84
CA LEU A 402 2.62 6.40 -1.17
C LEU A 402 4.07 5.92 -1.30
N ARG A 403 4.98 6.84 -1.61
CA ARG A 403 6.42 6.58 -1.63
C ARG A 403 6.99 6.61 -0.22
N TRP A 404 7.98 5.75 0.04
CA TRP A 404 8.60 5.61 1.35
C TRP A 404 9.33 6.89 1.78
N ASP A 405 10.04 7.51 0.84
CA ASP A 405 10.90 8.70 1.01
C ASP A 405 10.17 10.04 0.85
N PHE A 406 8.83 10.03 0.69
CA PHE A 406 8.04 11.24 0.53
C PHE A 406 7.66 11.86 1.88
N VAL A 407 6.45 11.62 2.39
CA VAL A 407 6.01 12.09 3.71
C VAL A 407 5.94 10.91 4.66
N TRP A 408 6.68 11.00 5.77
CA TRP A 408 6.68 9.99 6.82
C TRP A 408 5.37 10.02 7.59
N GLN A 409 4.61 8.95 7.50
CA GLN A 409 3.26 8.84 8.06
C GLN A 409 2.95 7.40 8.46
N ARG A 410 1.66 7.07 8.62
CA ARG A 410 1.18 5.77 9.12
C ARG A 410 1.89 4.54 8.52
N PRO A 411 2.06 4.39 7.19
CA PRO A 411 2.70 3.19 6.63
C PRO A 411 4.12 3.00 7.14
N GLN A 412 4.95 4.04 7.12
CA GLN A 412 6.32 3.95 7.60
C GLN A 412 6.37 3.67 9.11
N GLN A 413 5.48 4.29 9.90
CA GLN A 413 5.40 4.06 11.34
C GLN A 413 5.04 2.60 11.68
N LEU A 414 4.05 2.04 11.00
CA LEU A 414 3.57 0.68 11.25
C LEU A 414 4.53 -0.36 10.70
N LEU A 415 4.93 -0.24 9.43
CA LEU A 415 5.72 -1.26 8.75
C LEU A 415 7.14 -1.38 9.30
N SER A 416 7.77 -0.27 9.71
CA SER A 416 9.08 -0.32 10.39
C SER A 416 9.04 -1.04 11.74
N ARG A 417 7.86 -1.08 12.40
CA ARG A 417 7.65 -1.80 13.67
C ARG A 417 7.23 -3.25 13.43
N LEU A 418 6.35 -3.49 12.46
CA LEU A 418 5.98 -4.82 11.99
C LEU A 418 7.19 -5.60 11.44
N ALA A 419 8.23 -4.89 10.97
CA ALA A 419 9.49 -5.48 10.55
C ALA A 419 10.23 -6.26 11.67
N GLN A 420 9.86 -6.05 12.94
CA GLN A 420 10.34 -6.86 14.08
C GLN A 420 9.67 -8.25 14.15
N HIS A 421 8.54 -8.44 13.45
CA HIS A 421 7.72 -9.65 13.47
C HIS A 421 7.66 -10.34 12.11
N PHE A 422 7.75 -9.58 11.01
CA PHE A 422 7.67 -10.06 9.62
C PHE A 422 8.81 -9.46 8.77
N ALA A 423 9.24 -10.16 7.73
CA ALA A 423 10.05 -9.53 6.69
C ALA A 423 9.14 -8.64 5.85
N VAL A 424 9.52 -7.38 5.56
CA VAL A 424 8.65 -6.46 4.82
C VAL A 424 9.25 -6.11 3.46
N VAL A 425 8.46 -6.29 2.42
CA VAL A 425 8.75 -5.86 1.04
C VAL A 425 7.73 -4.81 0.65
N PHE A 426 8.14 -3.55 0.58
CA PHE A 426 7.27 -2.41 0.28
C PHE A 426 7.41 -2.00 -1.18
N VAL A 427 6.36 -2.21 -1.98
CA VAL A 427 6.29 -1.89 -3.39
C VAL A 427 5.63 -0.52 -3.58
N GLU A 428 6.39 0.42 -4.12
CA GLU A 428 5.92 1.76 -4.47
C GLU A 428 5.23 1.79 -5.85
N GLU A 429 4.56 2.90 -6.15
CA GLU A 429 4.12 3.19 -7.51
C GLU A 429 5.29 3.27 -8.50
N PRO A 430 5.10 2.74 -9.73
CA PRO A 430 6.12 2.78 -10.76
C PRO A 430 6.54 4.21 -11.11
N VAL A 431 7.81 4.37 -11.44
CA VAL A 431 8.36 5.58 -12.06
C VAL A 431 8.49 5.34 -13.56
N TYR A 432 8.13 6.34 -14.35
CA TYR A 432 8.37 6.29 -15.79
C TYR A 432 9.88 6.42 -16.06
N GLU A 433 10.46 5.41 -16.70
CA GLU A 433 11.81 5.42 -17.21
C GLU A 433 11.82 4.75 -18.59
N PRO A 434 12.33 5.40 -19.65
CA PRO A 434 12.42 4.77 -20.95
C PRO A 434 13.42 3.61 -20.92
N GLY A 435 12.98 2.40 -21.30
CA GLY A 435 13.86 1.24 -21.39
C GLY A 435 13.24 -0.04 -20.84
N ALA A 436 14.10 -0.98 -20.44
CA ALA A 436 13.68 -2.24 -19.83
C ALA A 436 13.16 -2.00 -18.40
N ALA A 437 12.06 -2.66 -18.05
CA ALA A 437 11.51 -2.56 -16.70
C ALA A 437 12.46 -3.19 -15.68
N ARG A 438 12.65 -2.53 -14.54
CA ARG A 438 13.57 -2.95 -13.47
C ARG A 438 13.04 -2.56 -12.09
N LEU A 439 13.55 -3.21 -11.06
CA LEU A 439 13.32 -2.80 -9.67
C LEU A 439 14.55 -2.06 -9.14
N GLU A 440 14.33 -0.87 -8.60
CA GLU A 440 15.27 -0.23 -7.69
C GLU A 440 14.93 -0.67 -6.26
N ILE A 441 15.89 -1.27 -5.55
CA ILE A 441 15.67 -1.83 -4.22
C ILE A 441 16.56 -1.11 -3.21
N THR A 442 15.96 -0.59 -2.16
CA THR A 442 16.66 0.04 -1.03
C THR A 442 16.24 -0.60 0.30
N THR A 443 16.99 -0.33 1.37
CA THR A 443 16.69 -0.82 2.73
C THR A 443 16.80 0.35 3.71
N PRO A 444 15.78 1.22 3.75
CA PRO A 444 15.83 2.47 4.53
C PRO A 444 15.74 2.24 6.04
N VAL A 445 15.15 1.12 6.47
CA VAL A 445 15.06 0.71 7.88
C VAL A 445 15.30 -0.79 8.01
N ALA A 446 15.64 -1.24 9.22
CA ALA A 446 15.94 -2.64 9.48
C ALA A 446 14.79 -3.57 9.04
N ASN A 447 15.14 -4.58 8.22
CA ASN A 447 14.22 -5.62 7.74
C ASN A 447 13.05 -5.12 6.86
N VAL A 448 13.17 -3.94 6.25
CA VAL A 448 12.23 -3.42 5.25
C VAL A 448 12.94 -3.17 3.92
N ARG A 449 12.56 -3.90 2.87
CA ARG A 449 13.01 -3.67 1.50
C ARG A 449 12.01 -2.80 0.77
N VAL A 450 12.41 -1.60 0.34
CA VAL A 450 11.58 -0.75 -0.51
C VAL A 450 11.93 -1.02 -1.96
N CYS A 451 10.94 -1.38 -2.76
CA CYS A 451 11.06 -1.74 -4.16
C CYS A 451 10.30 -0.70 -4.98
N ARG A 452 11.04 0.09 -5.76
CA ARG A 452 10.49 1.07 -6.69
C ARG A 452 10.61 0.53 -8.11
N PRO A 453 9.48 0.17 -8.74
CA PRO A 453 9.51 -0.25 -10.14
C PRO A 453 9.81 0.94 -11.05
N HIS A 454 10.64 0.71 -12.06
CA HIS A 454 10.85 1.62 -13.18
C HIS A 454 10.31 0.95 -14.43
N THR A 455 9.43 1.64 -15.17
CA THR A 455 8.69 1.05 -16.30
C THR A 455 8.62 2.03 -17.48
N PRO A 456 8.51 1.55 -18.73
CA PRO A 456 8.37 2.43 -19.89
C PRO A 456 6.94 3.02 -20.06
N VAL A 457 6.08 2.88 -19.05
CA VAL A 457 4.67 3.26 -19.10
C VAL A 457 4.45 4.59 -18.38
N LYS A 458 3.80 5.53 -19.07
CA LYS A 458 3.54 6.89 -18.54
C LYS A 458 2.33 6.95 -17.60
N ALA A 459 1.46 5.95 -17.60
CA ALA A 459 0.31 5.90 -16.71
C ALA A 459 0.78 5.86 -15.25
N ALA A 460 0.15 6.66 -14.40
CA ALA A 460 0.53 6.78 -12.98
C ALA A 460 0.01 5.60 -12.14
N GLY A 461 0.66 5.36 -11.00
CA GLY A 461 0.23 4.36 -10.03
C GLY A 461 0.15 2.93 -10.56
N PHE A 462 -0.75 2.14 -10.00
CA PHE A 462 -0.99 0.75 -10.43
C PHE A 462 -2.07 0.67 -11.53
N HIS A 463 -1.97 1.54 -12.54
CA HIS A 463 -2.86 1.53 -13.70
C HIS A 463 -2.73 0.22 -14.50
N ASP A 464 -3.75 -0.14 -15.29
CA ASP A 464 -3.76 -1.41 -16.05
C ASP A 464 -2.58 -1.55 -17.01
N ASP A 465 -2.18 -0.44 -17.65
CA ASP A 465 -1.02 -0.40 -18.55
C ASP A 465 0.30 -0.78 -17.85
N GLN A 466 0.37 -0.64 -16.52
CA GLN A 466 1.56 -1.00 -15.73
C GLN A 466 1.64 -2.50 -15.45
N LEU A 467 0.51 -3.21 -15.42
CA LEU A 467 0.44 -4.59 -14.95
C LEU A 467 1.31 -5.58 -15.74
N PRO A 468 1.41 -5.51 -17.10
CA PRO A 468 2.27 -6.42 -17.87
C PRO A 468 3.76 -6.31 -17.50
N TRP A 469 4.18 -5.16 -16.97
CA TRP A 469 5.56 -4.90 -16.56
C TRP A 469 5.78 -5.19 -15.08
N LEU A 470 4.79 -4.89 -14.24
CA LEU A 470 4.86 -5.12 -12.81
C LEU A 470 4.75 -6.60 -12.44
N GLN A 471 3.88 -7.37 -13.09
CA GLN A 471 3.68 -8.78 -12.74
C GLN A 471 4.98 -9.62 -12.82
N PRO A 472 5.78 -9.57 -13.89
CA PRO A 472 7.07 -10.29 -13.94
C PRO A 472 8.03 -9.83 -12.83
N LEU A 473 8.17 -8.52 -12.64
CA LEU A 473 9.07 -7.97 -11.61
C LEU A 473 8.68 -8.42 -10.19
N ILE A 474 7.39 -8.44 -9.89
CA ILE A 474 6.88 -8.88 -8.59
C ILE A 474 7.02 -10.40 -8.41
N ASN A 475 6.82 -11.18 -9.48
CA ASN A 475 7.03 -12.62 -9.43
C ASN A 475 8.49 -12.97 -9.18
N ASP A 476 9.42 -12.32 -9.89
CA ASP A 476 10.86 -12.50 -9.69
C ASP A 476 11.27 -12.07 -8.27
N LEU A 477 10.73 -10.95 -7.77
CA LEU A 477 10.98 -10.45 -6.42
C LEU A 477 10.54 -11.44 -5.32
N MET A 478 9.49 -12.22 -5.59
CA MET A 478 8.84 -13.11 -4.62
C MET A 478 9.07 -14.60 -4.88
N ALA A 479 9.93 -14.96 -5.84
CA ALA A 479 10.15 -16.35 -6.27
C ALA A 479 10.52 -17.30 -5.11
N ASP A 480 11.32 -16.83 -4.15
CA ASP A 480 11.77 -17.62 -2.99
C ASP A 480 10.85 -17.49 -1.76
N THR A 481 9.69 -16.85 -1.90
CA THR A 481 8.77 -16.55 -0.80
C THR A 481 7.37 -17.07 -1.12
N PRO A 482 7.12 -18.38 -0.98
CA PRO A 482 5.81 -18.96 -1.26
C PRO A 482 4.76 -18.43 -0.29
N SER A 483 3.60 -18.04 -0.82
CA SER A 483 2.42 -17.58 -0.09
C SER A 483 2.68 -16.44 0.91
N PRO A 484 3.11 -15.25 0.44
CA PRO A 484 3.33 -14.10 1.30
C PRO A 484 2.01 -13.56 1.88
N ILE A 485 2.10 -12.70 2.89
CA ILE A 485 0.98 -11.87 3.32
C ILE A 485 0.92 -10.67 2.36
N ALA A 486 -0.19 -10.45 1.68
CA ALA A 486 -0.39 -9.29 0.84
C ALA A 486 -1.04 -8.15 1.64
N TRP A 487 -0.42 -6.98 1.68
CA TRP A 487 -0.94 -5.79 2.34
C TRP A 487 -1.17 -4.67 1.33
N LEU A 488 -2.38 -4.14 1.26
CA LEU A 488 -2.73 -3.13 0.27
C LEU A 488 -3.10 -1.81 0.96
N TYR A 489 -2.43 -0.73 0.55
CA TYR A 489 -2.84 0.65 0.85
C TYR A 489 -3.67 1.27 -0.28
N THR A 490 -3.79 0.59 -1.42
CA THR A 490 -4.55 1.07 -2.58
C THR A 490 -5.28 -0.08 -3.26
N PRO A 491 -6.58 0.07 -3.55
CA PRO A 491 -7.32 -0.92 -4.33
C PRO A 491 -6.77 -1.11 -5.75
N MET A 492 -6.03 -0.12 -6.27
CA MET A 492 -5.48 -0.19 -7.63
C MET A 492 -4.50 -1.34 -7.81
N ALA A 493 -3.81 -1.77 -6.75
CA ALA A 493 -2.86 -2.88 -6.80
C ALA A 493 -3.49 -4.28 -6.74
N LEU A 494 -4.81 -4.39 -6.54
CA LEU A 494 -5.52 -5.68 -6.44
C LEU A 494 -5.17 -6.70 -7.55
N PRO A 495 -5.00 -6.31 -8.84
CA PRO A 495 -4.64 -7.27 -9.89
C PRO A 495 -3.28 -7.96 -9.69
N LEU A 496 -2.36 -7.34 -8.93
CA LEU A 496 -1.03 -7.89 -8.63
C LEU A 496 -1.07 -9.02 -7.60
N LEU A 497 -2.22 -9.32 -6.99
CA LEU A 497 -2.36 -10.46 -6.09
C LEU A 497 -2.48 -11.80 -6.82
N THR A 498 -2.96 -11.76 -8.07
CA THR A 498 -3.24 -12.97 -8.87
C THR A 498 -2.07 -13.96 -8.93
N PRO A 499 -0.81 -13.54 -9.18
CA PRO A 499 0.31 -14.49 -9.26
C PRO A 499 0.92 -14.84 -7.89
N LEU A 500 0.54 -14.18 -6.79
CA LEU A 500 1.23 -14.30 -5.50
C LEU A 500 0.70 -15.43 -4.60
N ASP A 501 -0.51 -15.94 -4.85
CA ASP A 501 -1.21 -16.91 -3.98
C ASP A 501 -1.06 -16.59 -2.47
N PRO A 502 -1.50 -15.40 -2.02
CA PRO A 502 -1.17 -14.90 -0.69
C PRO A 502 -1.82 -15.73 0.43
N ALA A 503 -1.07 -16.00 1.50
CA ALA A 503 -1.57 -16.70 2.68
C ALA A 503 -2.60 -15.88 3.48
N LEU A 504 -2.57 -14.56 3.31
CA LEU A 504 -3.49 -13.60 3.93
C LEU A 504 -3.48 -12.30 3.11
N VAL A 505 -4.64 -11.70 2.88
CA VAL A 505 -4.83 -10.40 2.25
C VAL A 505 -5.35 -9.41 3.28
N ILE A 506 -4.58 -8.34 3.48
CA ILE A 506 -4.86 -7.23 4.39
C ILE A 506 -5.15 -5.99 3.56
N TYR A 507 -6.26 -5.32 3.85
CA TYR A 507 -6.53 -3.97 3.34
C TYR A 507 -6.38 -2.96 4.49
N ASP A 508 -5.42 -2.03 4.41
CA ASP A 508 -5.29 -0.91 5.36
C ASP A 508 -5.87 0.36 4.71
N CYS A 509 -7.17 0.55 4.91
CA CYS A 509 -7.94 1.70 4.44
C CYS A 509 -7.66 2.90 5.38
N MET A 510 -6.59 3.63 5.10
CA MET A 510 -6.21 4.82 5.89
C MET A 510 -6.89 6.11 5.44
N ASP A 511 -7.23 6.22 4.15
CA ASP A 511 -7.89 7.37 3.54
C ASP A 511 -9.00 6.87 2.60
N GLU A 512 -10.06 7.68 2.41
CA GLU A 512 -11.08 7.44 1.40
C GLU A 512 -10.56 7.90 0.03
N LEU A 513 -9.72 7.07 -0.61
CA LEU A 513 -9.04 7.42 -1.86
C LEU A 513 -9.99 7.82 -3.00
N ALA A 514 -11.23 7.32 -2.98
CA ALA A 514 -12.26 7.69 -3.95
C ALA A 514 -12.80 9.12 -3.77
N ALA A 515 -12.59 9.75 -2.62
CA ALA A 515 -13.03 11.10 -2.31
C ALA A 515 -12.04 12.19 -2.73
N PHE A 516 -10.84 11.83 -3.22
CA PHE A 516 -9.87 12.78 -3.77
C PHE A 516 -10.27 13.24 -5.17
N ASN A 517 -9.91 14.47 -5.54
CA ASN A 517 -10.12 14.94 -6.91
C ASN A 517 -9.36 14.06 -7.91
N GLN A 518 -9.98 13.83 -9.07
CA GLN A 518 -9.42 13.04 -10.17
C GLN A 518 -9.14 11.57 -9.82
N ALA A 519 -9.78 11.01 -8.78
CA ALA A 519 -9.68 9.58 -8.48
C ALA A 519 -10.05 8.72 -9.71
N PRO A 520 -9.24 7.70 -10.07
CA PRO A 520 -9.56 6.83 -11.20
C PRO A 520 -10.93 6.18 -11.04
N ARG A 521 -11.74 6.16 -12.11
CA ARG A 521 -13.11 5.61 -12.08
C ARG A 521 -13.16 4.15 -11.58
N GLN A 522 -12.11 3.38 -11.84
CA GLN A 522 -11.98 1.97 -11.45
C GLN A 522 -11.75 1.79 -9.93
N LEU A 523 -11.36 2.85 -9.21
CA LEU A 523 -10.93 2.76 -7.81
C LEU A 523 -12.07 2.28 -6.89
N LEU A 524 -13.30 2.79 -7.08
CA LEU A 524 -14.49 2.35 -6.32
C LEU A 524 -14.84 0.88 -6.56
N GLN A 525 -14.73 0.44 -7.82
CA GLN A 525 -14.99 -0.95 -8.19
C GLN A 525 -13.95 -1.88 -7.54
N ARG A 526 -12.67 -1.52 -7.63
CA ARG A 526 -11.57 -2.29 -7.02
C ARG A 526 -11.62 -2.25 -5.50
N GLU A 527 -12.04 -1.15 -4.89
CA GLU A 527 -12.22 -1.08 -3.45
C GLU A 527 -13.26 -2.09 -2.98
N SER A 528 -14.40 -2.14 -3.66
CA SER A 528 -15.45 -3.10 -3.33
C SER A 528 -14.99 -4.55 -3.52
N ALA A 529 -14.19 -4.84 -4.56
CA ALA A 529 -13.60 -6.15 -4.76
C ALA A 529 -12.53 -6.50 -3.71
N LEU A 530 -11.70 -5.54 -3.31
CA LEU A 530 -10.69 -5.73 -2.28
C LEU A 530 -11.33 -5.93 -0.90
N LEU A 531 -12.39 -5.19 -0.57
CA LEU A 531 -13.18 -5.41 0.65
C LEU A 531 -13.79 -6.81 0.69
N ALA A 532 -14.23 -7.35 -0.45
CA ALA A 532 -14.74 -8.73 -0.50
C ALA A 532 -13.63 -9.80 -0.44
N ARG A 533 -12.40 -9.45 -0.84
CA ARG A 533 -11.27 -10.39 -0.94
C ARG A 533 -10.36 -10.42 0.29
N ALA A 534 -10.25 -9.31 1.02
CA ALA A 534 -9.42 -9.20 2.20
C ALA A 534 -9.98 -10.06 3.34
N GLU A 535 -9.11 -10.72 4.09
CA GLU A 535 -9.49 -11.42 5.32
C GLU A 535 -9.44 -10.48 6.54
N VAL A 536 -8.66 -9.40 6.46
CA VAL A 536 -8.51 -8.39 7.52
C VAL A 536 -8.60 -6.98 6.92
N LEU A 537 -9.44 -6.13 7.51
CA LEU A 537 -9.55 -4.71 7.19
C LEU A 537 -9.05 -3.88 8.39
N PHE A 538 -8.04 -3.04 8.15
CA PHE A 538 -7.62 -2.00 9.09
C PHE A 538 -8.12 -0.63 8.60
N THR A 539 -8.57 0.22 9.53
CA THR A 539 -8.98 1.60 9.22
C THR A 539 -8.21 2.63 10.04
N GLY A 540 -7.88 3.76 9.42
CA GLY A 540 -7.01 4.80 9.99
C GLY A 540 -7.65 5.75 11.02
N GLY A 541 -8.98 5.78 11.16
CA GLY A 541 -9.68 6.67 12.09
C GLY A 541 -11.12 6.21 12.41
N PRO A 542 -11.72 6.69 13.52
CA PRO A 542 -13.04 6.25 13.96
C PRO A 542 -14.16 6.55 12.96
N SER A 543 -14.13 7.71 12.30
CA SER A 543 -15.14 8.07 11.28
C SER A 543 -15.12 7.11 10.09
N LEU A 544 -13.91 6.80 9.58
CA LEU A 544 -13.72 5.86 8.49
C LEU A 544 -14.08 4.42 8.91
N HIS A 545 -13.73 4.01 10.13
CA HIS A 545 -14.13 2.72 10.68
C HIS A 545 -15.66 2.58 10.69
N ARG A 546 -16.39 3.57 11.24
CA ARG A 546 -17.86 3.56 11.26
C ARG A 546 -18.46 3.46 9.85
N ALA A 547 -17.81 4.07 8.84
CA ALA A 547 -18.25 4.01 7.45
C ALA A 547 -18.00 2.66 6.76
N LYS A 548 -17.01 1.87 7.21
CA LYS A 548 -16.62 0.61 6.56
C LYS A 548 -16.96 -0.66 7.37
N GLN A 549 -17.18 -0.56 8.69
CA GLN A 549 -17.41 -1.71 9.57
C GLN A 549 -18.64 -2.56 9.19
N THR A 550 -19.66 -1.97 8.56
CA THR A 550 -20.85 -2.71 8.11
C THR A 550 -20.65 -3.44 6.77
N ARG A 551 -19.49 -3.25 6.14
CA ARG A 551 -19.13 -3.82 4.84
C ARG A 551 -18.08 -4.94 4.94
N HIS A 552 -17.56 -5.23 6.14
CA HIS A 552 -16.51 -6.22 6.36
C HIS A 552 -16.52 -6.74 7.80
N ASP A 553 -16.62 -8.06 8.00
CA ASP A 553 -16.81 -8.66 9.33
C ASP A 553 -15.57 -8.59 10.23
N ASN A 554 -14.37 -8.61 9.65
CA ASN A 554 -13.08 -8.48 10.37
C ASN A 554 -12.46 -7.07 10.23
N ALA A 555 -13.24 -6.04 10.52
CA ALA A 555 -12.79 -4.65 10.51
C ALA A 555 -12.25 -4.21 11.87
N TYR A 556 -11.07 -3.60 11.89
CA TYR A 556 -10.42 -3.10 13.12
C TYR A 556 -10.00 -1.64 12.97
N CYS A 557 -10.40 -0.82 13.95
CA CYS A 557 -10.01 0.58 14.02
C CYS A 557 -8.65 0.74 14.71
N PHE A 558 -7.63 1.18 13.96
CA PHE A 558 -6.36 1.61 14.52
C PHE A 558 -6.17 3.10 14.22
N PRO A 559 -6.62 4.00 15.11
CA PRO A 559 -6.47 5.43 14.88
C PRO A 559 -4.99 5.85 14.85
N SER A 560 -4.73 7.05 14.34
CA SER A 560 -3.40 7.68 14.36
C SER A 560 -2.78 7.67 15.76
N SER A 561 -1.47 7.45 15.83
CA SER A 561 -0.63 7.52 17.04
C SER A 561 0.52 8.52 16.85
N VAL A 562 1.40 8.67 17.84
CA VAL A 562 2.58 9.55 17.78
C VAL A 562 3.85 8.84 18.19
N ASP A 563 4.95 9.21 17.54
CA ASP A 563 6.30 8.91 18.03
C ASP A 563 6.71 9.96 19.06
N ALA A 564 6.28 9.76 20.31
CA ALA A 564 6.41 10.79 21.35
C ALA A 564 7.87 11.20 21.58
N VAL A 565 8.81 10.25 21.62
CA VAL A 565 10.23 10.56 21.87
C VAL A 565 10.84 11.38 20.74
N HIS A 566 10.41 11.16 19.49
CA HIS A 566 10.84 11.99 18.38
C HIS A 566 10.41 13.45 18.57
N PHE A 567 9.13 13.69 18.88
CA PHE A 567 8.58 15.05 18.97
C PHE A 567 8.82 15.76 20.30
N GLU A 568 9.10 15.04 21.39
CA GLU A 568 9.53 15.61 22.68
C GLU A 568 10.85 16.39 22.58
N GLN A 569 11.62 16.22 21.49
CA GLN A 569 12.76 17.09 21.18
C GLN A 569 12.40 18.58 21.11
N ALA A 570 11.15 18.91 20.74
CA ALA A 570 10.65 20.27 20.65
C ALA A 570 10.38 20.93 22.02
N LEU A 571 10.42 20.15 23.12
CA LEU A 571 10.35 20.68 24.48
C LEU A 571 11.59 21.52 24.82
N ASP A 572 12.73 21.19 24.21
CA ASP A 572 13.89 22.05 24.21
C ASP A 572 13.73 23.13 23.14
N ARG A 573 13.26 24.30 23.57
CA ARG A 573 13.01 25.45 22.70
C ARG A 573 14.28 26.04 22.08
N SER A 574 15.47 25.65 22.55
CA SER A 574 16.75 26.06 21.94
C SER A 574 17.10 25.25 20.67
N ASN A 575 16.40 24.14 20.44
CA ASN A 575 16.57 23.26 19.29
C ASN A 575 15.81 23.75 18.05
N ASP A 576 15.88 25.05 17.73
CA ASP A 576 15.13 25.67 16.62
C ASP A 576 15.74 25.36 15.24
N HIS A 577 14.88 25.21 14.23
CA HIS A 577 15.29 24.90 12.86
C HIS A 577 16.01 26.09 12.20
N PRO A 578 17.17 25.89 11.53
CA PRO A 578 17.92 26.99 10.92
C PRO A 578 17.12 27.86 9.95
N LEU A 579 16.19 27.27 9.18
CA LEU A 579 15.39 28.00 8.18
C LEU A 579 14.44 29.05 8.75
N GLN A 580 14.02 28.92 10.01
CA GLN A 580 13.09 29.86 10.65
C GLN A 580 13.73 30.69 11.78
N ARG A 581 15.02 30.49 12.03
CA ARG A 581 15.75 31.12 13.15
C ARG A 581 15.61 32.64 13.16
N ASP A 582 15.67 33.26 11.98
CA ASP A 582 15.66 34.72 11.83
C ASP A 582 14.25 35.32 11.71
N LEU A 583 13.19 34.50 11.75
CA LEU A 583 11.81 35.00 11.69
C LEU A 583 11.39 35.62 13.04
N PRO A 584 10.66 36.74 13.06
CA PRO A 584 10.13 37.27 14.31
C PRO A 584 9.04 36.35 14.90
N HIS A 585 8.77 36.50 16.19
CA HIS A 585 7.61 35.90 16.86
C HIS A 585 6.42 36.88 16.83
N PRO A 586 5.15 36.39 16.85
CA PRO A 586 4.76 34.99 17.00
C PRO A 586 4.79 34.21 15.68
N ARG A 587 5.14 32.92 15.76
CA ARG A 587 5.22 31.98 14.64
C ARG A 587 4.10 30.94 14.75
N LEU A 588 3.22 30.90 13.76
CA LEU A 588 2.09 29.98 13.67
C LEU A 588 2.38 28.96 12.57
N GLY A 589 2.46 27.68 12.92
CA GLY A 589 3.04 26.68 12.04
C GLY A 589 2.11 25.55 11.64
N PHE A 590 2.24 25.09 10.40
CA PHE A 590 1.67 23.84 9.90
C PHE A 590 2.76 23.07 9.16
N TYR A 591 2.77 21.75 9.32
CA TYR A 591 3.50 20.88 8.40
C TYR A 591 2.59 19.80 7.84
N GLY A 592 2.86 19.32 6.63
CA GLY A 592 2.08 18.29 5.95
C GLY A 592 2.05 18.50 4.43
N VAL A 593 1.45 17.56 3.70
CA VAL A 593 1.24 17.74 2.26
C VAL A 593 0.35 18.97 2.03
N ILE A 594 0.78 19.85 1.14
CA ILE A 594 0.06 21.05 0.72
C ILE A 594 -0.70 20.69 -0.56
N ASP A 595 -1.97 20.32 -0.39
CA ASP A 595 -2.89 19.94 -1.46
C ASP A 595 -4.30 20.49 -1.20
N GLU A 596 -5.32 19.96 -1.88
CA GLU A 596 -6.73 20.33 -1.72
C GLU A 596 -7.30 20.19 -0.30
N ARG A 597 -6.58 19.53 0.61
CA ARG A 597 -6.96 19.41 2.01
C ARG A 597 -6.58 20.65 2.82
N LEU A 598 -5.69 21.52 2.34
CA LEU A 598 -5.30 22.75 3.05
C LEU A 598 -6.20 23.93 2.65
N ASP A 599 -6.74 24.65 3.63
CA ASP A 599 -7.58 25.82 3.40
C ASP A 599 -6.72 27.06 3.09
N LEU A 600 -6.35 27.21 1.81
CA LEU A 600 -5.54 28.33 1.33
C LEU A 600 -6.22 29.71 1.54
N PRO A 601 -7.55 29.87 1.33
CA PRO A 601 -8.25 31.10 1.69
C PRO A 601 -8.19 31.45 3.17
N LEU A 602 -8.28 30.46 4.07
CA LEU A 602 -8.13 30.69 5.51
C LEU A 602 -6.72 31.15 5.87
N LEU A 603 -5.69 30.51 5.30
CA LEU A 603 -4.30 30.91 5.50
C LEU A 603 -4.04 32.35 5.01
N ALA A 604 -4.58 32.69 3.85
CA ALA A 604 -4.59 34.03 3.30
C ALA A 604 -5.22 35.05 4.27
N ALA A 605 -6.44 34.76 4.75
CA ALA A 605 -7.16 35.63 5.66
C ALA A 605 -6.46 35.81 7.01
N LEU A 606 -5.85 34.75 7.55
CA LEU A 606 -5.04 34.80 8.77
C LEU A 606 -3.87 35.78 8.61
N ALA A 607 -3.12 35.65 7.51
CA ALA A 607 -1.97 36.49 7.21
C ALA A 607 -2.35 37.97 6.97
N ASP A 608 -3.49 38.22 6.32
CA ASP A 608 -4.00 39.57 6.04
C ASP A 608 -4.53 40.26 7.32
N HIS A 609 -5.14 39.51 8.25
CA HIS A 609 -5.69 40.07 9.49
C HIS A 609 -4.60 40.39 10.53
N HIS A 610 -3.52 39.61 10.57
CA HIS A 610 -2.38 39.78 11.48
C HIS A 610 -1.05 39.81 10.72
N PRO A 611 -0.62 40.96 10.17
CA PRO A 611 0.61 41.08 9.40
C PRO A 611 1.89 40.87 10.23
N ASP A 612 1.79 40.96 11.55
CA ASP A 612 2.86 40.69 12.51
C ASP A 612 3.07 39.19 12.77
N TRP A 613 2.05 38.35 12.57
CA TRP A 613 2.14 36.90 12.77
C TRP A 613 2.84 36.21 11.60
N GLN A 614 3.82 35.36 11.88
CA GLN A 614 4.56 34.61 10.87
C GLN A 614 3.93 33.23 10.64
N CYS A 615 3.31 33.04 9.50
CA CYS A 615 2.72 31.75 9.11
C CYS A 615 3.80 30.86 8.48
N VAL A 616 4.22 29.80 9.19
CA VAL A 616 5.27 28.87 8.74
C VAL A 616 4.64 27.59 8.20
N ILE A 617 4.77 27.36 6.89
CA ILE A 617 4.14 26.23 6.17
C ILE A 617 5.22 25.29 5.62
N VAL A 618 5.27 24.07 6.14
CA VAL A 618 6.33 23.09 5.82
C VAL A 618 5.73 21.85 5.16
N GLY A 619 6.04 21.65 3.87
CA GLY A 619 5.72 20.42 3.18
C GLY A 619 5.67 20.55 1.66
N PRO A 620 5.58 19.41 0.95
CA PRO A 620 5.52 19.39 -0.50
C PRO A 620 4.17 19.90 -1.01
N VAL A 621 4.21 20.64 -2.12
CA VAL A 621 3.02 21.07 -2.86
C VAL A 621 2.67 20.00 -3.89
N VAL A 622 1.48 19.41 -3.81
CA VAL A 622 1.05 18.31 -4.69
C VAL A 622 -0.41 18.51 -5.08
N LYS A 623 -0.80 18.03 -6.27
CA LYS A 623 -2.17 18.05 -6.82
C LYS A 623 -2.78 19.43 -7.07
N ILE A 624 -2.17 20.49 -6.55
CA ILE A 624 -2.53 21.89 -6.79
C ILE A 624 -1.39 22.62 -7.50
N SER A 625 -1.71 23.72 -8.18
CA SER A 625 -0.69 24.57 -8.79
C SER A 625 0.10 25.34 -7.72
N PRO A 626 1.44 25.38 -7.75
CA PRO A 626 2.22 26.27 -6.88
C PRO A 626 1.82 27.76 -6.99
N ASP A 627 1.22 28.16 -8.12
CA ASP A 627 0.74 29.54 -8.32
C ASP A 627 -0.57 29.84 -7.57
N SER A 628 -1.32 28.83 -7.12
CA SER A 628 -2.51 29.05 -6.29
C SER A 628 -2.18 29.31 -4.82
N LEU A 629 -0.90 29.20 -4.42
CA LEU A 629 -0.50 29.42 -3.04
C LEU A 629 -0.61 30.90 -2.65
N PRO A 630 -1.17 31.22 -1.47
CA PRO A 630 -1.23 32.59 -0.99
C PRO A 630 0.17 33.13 -0.71
N ARG A 631 0.49 34.28 -1.31
CA ARG A 631 1.80 34.97 -1.14
C ARG A 631 1.63 36.29 -0.38
N ARG A 632 2.03 36.30 0.90
CA ARG A 632 2.14 37.50 1.74
C ARG A 632 3.55 37.55 2.36
N PRO A 633 4.08 38.72 2.74
CA PRO A 633 5.41 38.83 3.35
C PRO A 633 5.61 38.00 4.63
N ASN A 634 4.51 37.67 5.32
CA ASN A 634 4.48 36.90 6.56
C ASN A 634 4.05 35.44 6.37
N ILE A 635 3.98 34.92 5.14
CA ILE A 635 3.78 33.48 4.87
C ILE A 635 5.09 32.90 4.32
N HIS A 636 5.60 31.87 4.98
CA HIS A 636 6.88 31.23 4.70
C HIS A 636 6.69 29.77 4.30
N TYR A 637 6.99 29.43 3.05
CA TYR A 637 6.93 28.04 2.56
C TYR A 637 8.33 27.42 2.51
N TYR A 638 8.54 26.32 3.24
CA TYR A 638 9.84 25.64 3.30
C TYR A 638 9.92 24.33 2.49
N GLY A 639 8.88 24.01 1.72
CA GLY A 639 8.83 22.79 0.92
C GLY A 639 8.91 21.51 1.76
N GLN A 640 9.17 20.38 1.11
CA GLN A 640 9.36 19.10 1.80
C GLN A 640 10.60 19.14 2.69
N GLN A 641 10.44 18.77 3.95
CA GLN A 641 11.53 18.64 4.92
C GLN A 641 11.59 17.19 5.44
N PRO A 642 12.79 16.67 5.78
CA PRO A 642 12.91 15.35 6.38
C PRO A 642 12.12 15.25 7.70
N TYR A 643 11.55 14.07 7.97
CA TYR A 643 10.79 13.83 9.20
C TYR A 643 11.58 14.14 10.47
N GLN A 644 12.90 13.90 10.41
CA GLN A 644 13.85 14.18 11.48
C GLN A 644 13.84 15.65 11.91
N ALA A 645 13.61 16.58 10.97
CA ALA A 645 13.68 18.02 11.18
C ALA A 645 12.39 18.65 11.75
N LEU A 646 11.27 17.92 11.75
CA LEU A 646 9.97 18.46 12.18
C LEU A 646 9.93 18.91 13.66
N PRO A 647 10.57 18.22 14.63
CA PRO A 647 10.64 18.70 16.01
C PRO A 647 11.35 20.05 16.14
N GLN A 648 12.35 20.33 15.29
CA GLN A 648 13.07 21.60 15.30
C GLN A 648 12.19 22.74 14.77
N PHE A 649 11.30 22.47 13.82
CA PHE A 649 10.28 23.44 13.42
C PHE A 649 9.32 23.73 14.58
N LEU A 650 8.82 22.68 15.25
CA LEU A 650 7.95 22.85 16.42
C LEU A 650 8.63 23.63 17.55
N ALA A 651 9.92 23.41 17.78
CA ALA A 651 10.72 24.13 18.78
C ALA A 651 10.72 25.65 18.58
N GLY A 652 10.43 26.14 17.38
CA GLY A 652 10.29 27.57 17.09
C GLY A 652 8.85 28.08 16.98
N TRP A 653 7.81 27.26 17.08
CA TRP A 653 6.41 27.69 16.89
C TRP A 653 5.70 28.05 18.19
N ASP A 654 4.86 29.08 18.17
CA ASP A 654 4.04 29.51 19.31
C ASP A 654 2.65 28.87 19.30
N VAL A 655 2.08 28.64 18.11
CA VAL A 655 0.80 27.94 17.91
C VAL A 655 0.92 27.00 16.71
N CYS A 656 0.41 25.79 16.84
CA CYS A 656 0.31 24.82 15.75
C CYS A 656 -1.08 24.88 15.10
N LEU A 657 -1.09 24.94 13.77
CA LEU A 657 -2.29 25.08 12.96
C LEU A 657 -2.66 23.75 12.32
N LEU A 658 -3.97 23.49 12.22
CA LEU A 658 -4.56 22.45 11.38
C LEU A 658 -5.65 23.09 10.50
N PRO A 659 -5.26 23.92 9.50
CA PRO A 659 -6.20 24.69 8.69
C PRO A 659 -6.70 23.82 7.53
N PHE A 660 -7.42 22.73 7.86
CA PHE A 660 -7.95 21.83 6.84
C PHE A 660 -9.19 22.43 6.17
N ALA A 661 -9.24 22.38 4.84
CA ALA A 661 -10.42 22.71 4.06
C ALA A 661 -11.54 21.71 4.40
N ARG A 662 -12.78 22.17 4.50
CA ARG A 662 -13.94 21.29 4.78
C ARG A 662 -14.56 20.80 3.47
N ASN A 663 -14.00 19.72 2.92
CA ASN A 663 -14.43 19.10 1.66
C ASN A 663 -14.46 17.57 1.77
N ASP A 664 -14.80 16.87 0.68
CA ASP A 664 -14.93 15.41 0.70
C ASP A 664 -13.61 14.70 1.06
N ALA A 665 -12.47 15.24 0.64
CA ALA A 665 -11.14 14.68 0.92
C ALA A 665 -10.73 14.77 2.41
N THR A 666 -11.31 15.68 3.19
CA THR A 666 -11.05 15.82 4.64
C THR A 666 -12.17 15.27 5.51
N ARG A 667 -13.27 14.77 4.92
CA ARG A 667 -14.43 14.24 5.66
C ARG A 667 -14.07 13.13 6.65
N PHE A 668 -13.10 12.29 6.29
CA PHE A 668 -12.66 11.14 7.09
C PHE A 668 -11.21 11.26 7.59
N ILE A 669 -10.63 12.46 7.55
CA ILE A 669 -9.22 12.63 7.92
C ILE A 669 -9.04 12.51 9.43
N SER A 670 -8.09 11.66 9.85
CA SER A 670 -7.65 11.54 11.24
C SER A 670 -6.17 11.98 11.34
N PRO A 671 -5.90 13.28 11.53
CA PRO A 671 -4.56 13.84 11.36
C PRO A 671 -3.62 13.46 12.51
N THR A 672 -2.49 12.80 12.19
CA THR A 672 -1.42 12.47 13.16
C THR A 672 -0.87 13.69 13.88
N LYS A 673 -0.82 14.82 13.17
CA LYS A 673 -0.32 16.13 13.60
C LYS A 673 -0.88 16.59 14.94
N VAL A 674 -2.14 16.27 15.24
CA VAL A 674 -2.73 16.62 16.54
C VAL A 674 -1.90 16.04 17.68
N LEU A 675 -1.55 14.76 17.60
CA LEU A 675 -0.78 14.07 18.64
C LEU A 675 0.70 14.46 18.61
N GLU A 676 1.24 14.77 17.43
CA GLU A 676 2.62 15.26 17.25
C GLU A 676 2.81 16.64 17.92
N TYR A 677 1.84 17.54 17.75
CA TYR A 677 1.82 18.85 18.43
C TYR A 677 1.59 18.72 19.95
N MET A 678 0.78 17.75 20.37
CA MET A 678 0.60 17.41 21.79
C MET A 678 1.88 16.88 22.44
N ALA A 679 2.67 16.07 21.72
CA ALA A 679 3.97 15.59 22.21
C ALA A 679 4.97 16.74 22.38
N ALA A 680 4.90 17.75 21.51
CA ALA A 680 5.64 19.01 21.66
C ALA A 680 5.03 19.98 22.70
N ARG A 681 3.84 19.66 23.25
CA ARG A 681 3.09 20.46 24.25
C ARG A 681 2.76 21.87 23.78
N LEU A 682 2.48 22.04 22.49
CA LEU A 682 2.17 23.33 21.90
C LEU A 682 0.66 23.58 21.81
N PRO A 683 0.19 24.83 21.95
CA PRO A 683 -1.20 25.18 21.67
C PRO A 683 -1.59 24.83 20.24
N ILE A 684 -2.79 24.26 20.06
CA ILE A 684 -3.28 23.77 18.76
C ILE A 684 -4.59 24.46 18.40
N VAL A 685 -4.69 24.91 17.16
CA VAL A 685 -5.94 25.41 16.55
C VAL A 685 -6.24 24.61 15.30
N SER A 686 -7.47 24.10 15.19
CA SER A 686 -7.93 23.30 14.06
C SER A 686 -9.22 23.85 13.50
N THR A 687 -9.44 23.68 12.18
CA THR A 687 -10.79 23.73 11.63
C THR A 687 -11.61 22.57 12.18
N ALA A 688 -12.93 22.66 12.07
CA ALA A 688 -13.88 21.67 12.62
C ALA A 688 -13.87 20.31 11.87
N ILE A 689 -12.77 19.57 11.96
CA ILE A 689 -12.62 18.18 11.49
C ILE A 689 -13.20 17.22 12.53
N THR A 690 -14.08 16.31 12.09
CA THR A 690 -14.80 15.37 12.98
C THR A 690 -13.88 14.60 13.91
N ASP A 691 -12.82 13.98 13.37
CA ASP A 691 -11.87 13.17 14.13
C ASP A 691 -10.84 14.01 14.94
N VAL A 692 -11.01 15.34 14.96
CA VAL A 692 -10.34 16.26 15.90
C VAL A 692 -11.30 16.75 16.96
N VAL A 693 -12.50 17.16 16.55
CA VAL A 693 -13.55 17.71 17.43
C VAL A 693 -14.02 16.68 18.45
N GLU A 694 -14.37 15.47 18.00
CA GLU A 694 -14.90 14.40 18.86
C GLU A 694 -13.89 14.01 19.97
N PRO A 695 -12.64 13.66 19.67
CA PRO A 695 -11.70 13.17 20.69
C PRO A 695 -10.88 14.26 21.41
N TYR A 696 -10.72 15.46 20.84
CA TYR A 696 -9.69 16.40 21.30
C TYR A 696 -10.17 17.85 21.55
N SER A 697 -11.46 18.16 21.43
CA SER A 697 -11.98 19.54 21.66
C SER A 697 -11.68 20.12 23.05
N GLN A 698 -11.40 19.29 24.06
CA GLN A 698 -10.96 19.68 25.39
C GLN A 698 -9.52 20.25 25.45
N VAL A 699 -8.72 20.01 24.40
CA VAL A 699 -7.31 20.44 24.29
C VAL A 699 -6.95 21.07 22.94
N VAL A 700 -7.83 21.03 21.95
CA VAL A 700 -7.65 21.67 20.65
C VAL A 700 -8.70 22.77 20.52
N ALA A 701 -8.26 23.98 20.21
CA ALA A 701 -9.19 25.06 19.87
C ALA A 701 -9.80 24.81 18.49
N ILE A 702 -11.12 24.93 18.36
CA ILE A 702 -11.84 24.65 17.11
C ILE A 702 -12.39 25.95 16.52
N GLY A 703 -11.92 26.29 15.32
CA GLY A 703 -12.52 27.33 14.48
C GLY A 703 -13.58 26.73 13.56
N HIS A 704 -14.83 27.16 13.69
CA HIS A 704 -15.93 26.71 12.83
C HIS A 704 -16.04 27.51 11.51
N ASP A 705 -15.49 28.72 11.50
CA ASP A 705 -15.37 29.63 10.37
C ASP A 705 -14.03 30.40 10.45
N THR A 706 -13.75 31.24 9.45
CA THR A 706 -12.50 32.01 9.37
C THR A 706 -12.29 32.94 10.57
N ALA A 707 -13.31 33.67 10.99
CA ALA A 707 -13.21 34.61 12.10
C ALA A 707 -12.96 33.88 13.43
N GLY A 708 -13.70 32.80 13.67
CA GLY A 708 -13.53 31.94 14.84
C GLY A 708 -12.18 31.24 14.88
N PHE A 709 -11.63 30.83 13.73
CA PHE A 709 -10.29 30.25 13.66
C PHE A 709 -9.21 31.29 14.03
N ILE A 710 -9.30 32.52 13.49
CA ILE A 710 -8.36 33.60 13.81
C ILE A 710 -8.46 34.00 15.30
N ALA A 711 -9.67 34.15 15.83
CA ALA A 711 -9.90 34.44 17.24
C ALA A 711 -9.32 33.34 18.15
N ALA A 712 -9.49 32.08 17.76
CA ALA A 712 -8.91 30.95 18.48
C ALA A 712 -7.37 30.97 18.48
N CYS A 713 -6.72 31.40 17.38
CA CYS A 713 -5.27 31.63 17.35
C CYS A 713 -4.85 32.73 18.34
N ALA A 714 -5.55 33.86 18.36
CA ALA A 714 -5.29 34.95 19.30
C ALA A 714 -5.43 34.48 20.76
N ASP A 715 -6.48 33.72 21.08
CA ASP A 715 -6.71 33.15 22.40
C ASP A 715 -5.59 32.20 22.83
N ARG A 716 -5.06 31.39 21.90
CA ARG A 716 -3.94 30.49 22.18
C ARG A 716 -2.62 31.22 22.41
N LEU A 717 -2.36 32.30 21.68
CA LEU A 717 -1.21 33.18 21.92
C LEU A 717 -1.31 33.92 23.26
N ALA A 718 -2.52 34.25 23.70
CA ALA A 718 -2.77 34.98 24.96
C ALA A 718 -2.82 34.09 26.22
N LEU A 719 -2.57 32.77 26.13
CA LEU A 719 -2.64 31.89 27.29
C LEU A 719 -1.60 32.25 28.37
N SER A 720 -2.06 32.40 29.62
CA SER A 720 -1.17 32.50 30.77
C SER A 720 -0.31 31.24 30.94
N SER A 721 0.84 31.35 31.60
CA SER A 721 1.73 30.21 31.89
C SER A 721 0.99 29.07 32.60
N GLU A 722 0.21 29.39 33.64
CA GLU A 722 -0.57 28.40 34.40
C GLU A 722 -1.56 27.63 33.51
N ARG A 723 -2.28 28.33 32.62
CA ARG A 723 -3.22 27.68 31.69
C ARG A 723 -2.47 26.85 30.64
N ARG A 724 -1.30 27.31 30.16
CA ARG A 724 -0.43 26.55 29.26
C ARG A 724 0.04 25.26 29.91
N ASP A 725 0.48 25.30 31.17
CA ASP A 725 0.95 24.13 31.91
C ASP A 725 -0.18 23.12 32.16
N ALA A 726 -1.37 23.60 32.56
CA ALA A 726 -2.54 22.75 32.72
C ALA A 726 -2.96 22.10 31.39
N HIS A 727 -2.83 22.82 30.28
CA HIS A 727 -3.10 22.32 28.94
C HIS A 727 -2.10 21.24 28.52
N ALA A 728 -0.80 21.51 28.72
CA ALA A 728 0.29 20.60 28.46
C ALA A 728 0.16 19.28 29.26
N ALA A 729 -0.27 19.34 30.52
CA ALA A 729 -0.50 18.16 31.34
C ALA A 729 -1.60 17.25 30.76
N ARG A 730 -2.70 17.82 30.24
CA ARG A 730 -3.77 17.07 29.57
C ARG A 730 -3.30 16.45 28.27
N MET A 731 -2.55 17.20 27.46
CA MET A 731 -1.95 16.69 26.22
C MET A 731 -1.03 15.50 26.49
N GLN A 732 -0.19 15.60 27.53
CA GLN A 732 0.71 14.53 27.93
C GLN A 732 -0.06 13.24 28.32
N ALA A 733 -1.18 13.37 29.03
CA ALA A 733 -2.01 12.22 29.38
C ALA A 733 -2.60 11.52 28.14
N ILE A 734 -3.01 12.28 27.12
CA ILE A 734 -3.50 11.75 25.84
C ILE A 734 -2.38 11.04 25.08
N VAL A 735 -1.22 11.69 24.94
CA VAL A 735 -0.04 11.12 24.26
C VAL A 735 0.44 9.83 24.93
N ALA A 736 0.43 9.78 26.27
CA ALA A 736 0.82 8.58 27.01
C ALA A 736 -0.13 7.38 26.82
N ALA A 737 -1.38 7.63 26.40
CA ALA A 737 -2.38 6.59 26.17
C ALA A 737 -2.29 5.95 24.77
N THR A 738 -1.44 6.46 23.87
CA THR A 738 -1.33 6.01 22.48
C THR A 738 0.12 5.69 22.10
N SER A 739 0.33 4.72 21.22
CA SER A 739 1.67 4.33 20.79
C SER A 739 1.65 3.57 19.47
N TRP A 740 2.51 3.96 18.53
CA TRP A 740 2.73 3.19 17.30
C TRP A 740 3.26 1.77 17.58
N ASP A 741 4.05 1.57 18.63
CA ASP A 741 4.56 0.25 19.04
C ASP A 741 3.41 -0.66 19.49
N ASN A 742 2.51 -0.15 20.34
CA ASN A 742 1.36 -0.91 20.79
C ASN A 742 0.41 -1.24 19.63
N SER A 743 0.15 -0.26 18.73
CA SER A 743 -0.67 -0.48 17.54
C SER A 743 -0.07 -1.55 16.64
N ALA A 744 1.23 -1.49 16.36
CA ALA A 744 1.91 -2.49 15.53
C ALA A 744 1.92 -3.89 16.19
N ASP A 745 2.14 -3.99 17.50
CA ASP A 745 2.10 -5.27 18.23
C ASP A 745 0.69 -5.88 18.22
N GLN A 746 -0.37 -5.07 18.36
CA GLN A 746 -1.75 -5.52 18.25
C GLN A 746 -2.10 -5.98 16.83
N MET A 747 -1.70 -5.20 15.81
CA MET A 747 -1.87 -5.59 14.41
C MET A 747 -1.12 -6.89 14.10
N ALA A 748 0.12 -7.04 14.58
CA ALA A 748 0.88 -8.29 14.42
C ALA A 748 0.16 -9.48 15.06
N ALA A 749 -0.44 -9.32 16.25
CA ALA A 749 -1.22 -10.36 16.90
C ALA A 749 -2.47 -10.76 16.09
N ILE A 750 -3.18 -9.78 15.51
CA ILE A 750 -4.33 -10.03 14.63
C ILE A 750 -3.90 -10.79 13.38
N ILE A 751 -2.79 -10.39 12.74
CA ILE A 751 -2.24 -11.03 11.54
C ILE A 751 -1.86 -12.48 11.86
N GLN A 752 -1.16 -12.72 12.96
CA GLN A 752 -0.79 -14.07 13.40
C GLN A 752 -2.01 -14.92 13.74
N GLN A 753 -3.07 -14.33 14.29
CA GLN A 753 -4.33 -15.04 14.54
C GLN A 753 -5.00 -15.44 13.22
N ALA A 754 -5.18 -14.50 12.30
CA ALA A 754 -5.81 -14.76 11.00
C ALA A 754 -5.05 -15.84 10.20
N LEU A 755 -3.71 -15.84 10.25
CA LEU A 755 -2.88 -16.87 9.63
C LEU A 755 -3.06 -18.27 10.24
N ARG A 756 -3.36 -18.35 11.54
CA ARG A 756 -3.67 -19.63 12.20
C ARG A 756 -5.04 -20.14 11.76
N ASP A 757 -6.02 -19.25 11.66
CA ASP A 757 -7.39 -19.58 11.28
C ASP A 757 -7.49 -19.97 9.79
N ALA A 758 -6.60 -19.45 8.94
CA ALA A 758 -6.51 -19.78 7.52
C ALA A 758 -5.87 -21.16 7.20
N ARG A 759 -5.21 -21.84 8.16
CA ARG A 759 -4.60 -23.16 7.92
C ARG A 759 -5.58 -24.31 8.20
N PRO A 760 -5.77 -25.27 7.26
CA PRO A 760 -6.57 -26.47 7.55
C PRO A 760 -5.87 -27.36 8.60
N PRO A 761 -6.62 -28.09 9.45
CA PRO A 761 -6.05 -28.97 10.46
C PRO A 761 -5.25 -30.11 9.78
N ALA A 762 -4.01 -30.30 10.24
CA ALA A 762 -3.03 -31.23 9.68
C ALA A 762 -3.55 -32.68 9.66
N ARG A 763 -3.68 -33.27 8.46
CA ARG A 763 -3.83 -34.72 8.30
C ARG A 763 -2.47 -35.39 8.49
N GLN A 764 -2.45 -36.43 9.33
CA GLN A 764 -1.29 -37.26 9.62
C GLN A 764 -0.80 -38.00 8.37
N SER A 765 0.51 -37.98 8.13
CA SER A 765 1.19 -38.61 7.00
C SER A 765 1.26 -40.14 7.15
N PRO A 766 0.90 -40.93 6.12
CA PRO A 766 1.37 -42.30 6.00
C PRO A 766 2.77 -42.36 5.38
N GLN A 767 3.52 -43.35 5.84
CA GLN A 767 4.93 -43.62 5.62
C GLN A 767 5.32 -43.85 4.15
N ALA A 768 6.59 -43.55 3.88
CA ALA A 768 7.30 -43.82 2.63
C ALA A 768 7.53 -45.32 2.38
N VAL A 769 7.49 -45.73 1.10
CA VAL A 769 8.10 -46.96 0.57
C VAL A 769 8.97 -46.58 -0.64
N PRO A 770 10.15 -47.19 -0.84
CA PRO A 770 11.25 -46.64 -1.63
C PRO A 770 11.38 -47.18 -3.07
N SER A 771 11.99 -46.33 -3.90
CA SER A 771 12.78 -46.51 -5.14
C SER A 771 12.57 -47.75 -6.03
N ASP A 772 12.43 -47.50 -7.33
CA ASP A 772 13.52 -47.90 -8.25
C ASP A 772 13.55 -47.12 -9.57
N ALA A 773 14.77 -47.03 -10.10
CA ALA A 773 15.21 -46.19 -11.21
C ALA A 773 14.79 -46.69 -12.61
N THR A 774 14.75 -45.78 -13.61
CA THR A 774 15.75 -45.72 -14.70
C THR A 774 15.35 -44.80 -15.88
N ALA A 775 16.33 -44.00 -16.31
CA ALA A 775 16.68 -43.54 -17.65
C ALA A 775 15.65 -42.91 -18.63
N VAL A 776 15.98 -41.68 -19.01
CA VAL A 776 15.49 -40.84 -20.13
C VAL A 776 15.95 -41.41 -21.48
N PRO A 777 15.18 -41.24 -22.59
CA PRO A 777 15.66 -40.30 -23.62
C PRO A 777 14.58 -39.44 -24.27
N THR A 778 15.01 -38.24 -24.64
CA THR A 778 14.38 -37.19 -25.45
C THR A 778 13.94 -37.64 -26.85
N ARG A 779 12.79 -37.12 -27.34
CA ARG A 779 12.50 -36.83 -28.77
C ARG A 779 11.21 -35.98 -28.88
N THR A 780 11.36 -34.69 -29.21
CA THR A 780 11.07 -34.03 -30.51
C THR A 780 9.60 -33.98 -30.92
N ALA A 781 9.14 -32.74 -31.13
CA ALA A 781 7.78 -32.29 -31.40
C ALA A 781 7.13 -32.89 -32.67
N GLU A 782 5.83 -33.17 -32.56
CA GLU A 782 4.89 -33.31 -33.68
C GLU A 782 3.64 -32.42 -33.43
N PRO A 783 3.00 -31.91 -34.50
CA PRO A 783 1.96 -30.87 -34.43
C PRO A 783 0.60 -31.44 -33.99
N PRO A 784 -0.32 -30.60 -33.48
CA PRO A 784 -1.59 -31.07 -32.93
C PRO A 784 -2.56 -31.57 -34.02
N PRO A 785 -3.40 -32.58 -33.75
CA PRO A 785 -4.33 -33.13 -34.72
C PRO A 785 -5.57 -32.24 -34.90
N ALA A 786 -6.12 -32.28 -36.11
CA ALA A 786 -7.32 -31.56 -36.53
C ALA A 786 -8.59 -32.07 -35.81
N VAL A 787 -9.47 -31.14 -35.46
CA VAL A 787 -10.83 -31.37 -34.91
C VAL A 787 -11.62 -32.27 -35.87
N THR A 788 -12.09 -33.42 -35.38
CA THR A 788 -12.88 -34.37 -36.18
C THR A 788 -14.36 -34.15 -35.91
N LEU A 789 -15.09 -33.62 -36.89
CA LEU A 789 -16.55 -33.65 -36.93
C LEU A 789 -16.99 -35.11 -37.15
N VAL A 790 -17.70 -35.71 -36.20
CA VAL A 790 -18.18 -37.11 -36.30
C VAL A 790 -19.65 -37.12 -36.75
N PRO A 791 -19.98 -37.64 -37.95
CA PRO A 791 -21.36 -37.94 -38.32
C PRO A 791 -21.77 -39.32 -37.75
N HIS A 792 -23.02 -39.39 -37.29
CA HIS A 792 -23.71 -40.52 -36.66
C HIS A 792 -23.24 -41.96 -37.01
N ALA A 793 -22.93 -42.73 -35.95
CA ALA A 793 -23.55 -44.02 -35.60
C ALA A 793 -22.65 -44.75 -34.57
N ARG A 794 -22.90 -44.58 -33.28
CA ARG A 794 -22.36 -45.48 -32.25
C ARG A 794 -23.47 -45.99 -31.36
N GLN A 795 -23.47 -47.31 -31.18
CA GLN A 795 -24.39 -48.10 -30.38
C GLN A 795 -24.52 -47.56 -28.94
N ALA A 796 -25.68 -47.81 -28.33
CA ALA A 796 -26.11 -47.38 -27.01
C ALA A 796 -25.24 -47.92 -25.85
N HIS A 797 -23.99 -47.47 -25.76
CA HIS A 797 -23.12 -47.65 -24.61
C HIS A 797 -23.13 -46.39 -23.75
N LEU A 798 -23.31 -46.58 -22.45
CA LEU A 798 -23.14 -45.52 -21.46
C LEU A 798 -21.68 -45.07 -21.49
N THR A 799 -21.44 -43.82 -21.91
CA THR A 799 -20.09 -43.24 -21.99
C THR A 799 -19.87 -42.29 -20.83
N THR A 800 -18.76 -42.45 -20.10
CA THR A 800 -18.38 -41.50 -19.03
C THR A 800 -17.54 -40.38 -19.61
N VAL A 801 -17.88 -39.14 -19.26
CA VAL A 801 -17.23 -37.92 -19.74
C VAL A 801 -16.78 -37.07 -18.55
N PRO A 802 -15.50 -36.61 -18.50
CA PRO A 802 -15.01 -35.77 -17.41
C PRO A 802 -15.81 -34.48 -17.23
N CYS A 803 -16.08 -33.76 -18.31
CA CYS A 803 -16.93 -32.57 -18.26
C CYS A 803 -17.91 -32.51 -19.43
N VAL A 804 -19.20 -32.47 -19.12
CA VAL A 804 -20.23 -32.20 -20.13
C VAL A 804 -20.63 -30.73 -20.06
N ILE A 805 -20.70 -30.07 -21.21
CA ILE A 805 -21.10 -28.67 -21.33
C ILE A 805 -22.39 -28.63 -22.16
N LEU A 806 -23.45 -28.04 -21.61
CA LEU A 806 -24.76 -27.96 -22.27
C LEU A 806 -24.98 -26.59 -22.91
N GLY A 807 -25.14 -26.59 -24.22
CA GLY A 807 -25.45 -25.43 -25.08
C GLY A 807 -24.19 -24.79 -25.67
N ALA A 808 -24.07 -24.74 -27.00
CA ALA A 808 -22.96 -24.11 -27.71
C ALA A 808 -23.24 -22.63 -28.02
N GLY A 809 -23.82 -21.91 -27.06
CA GLY A 809 -23.88 -20.44 -27.08
C GLY A 809 -22.52 -19.80 -26.72
N PRO A 810 -22.43 -18.47 -26.63
CA PRO A 810 -21.18 -17.79 -26.31
C PRO A 810 -20.51 -18.31 -25.02
N THR A 811 -21.30 -18.58 -23.97
CA THR A 811 -20.78 -19.15 -22.72
C THR A 811 -20.27 -20.58 -22.89
N GLY A 812 -21.01 -21.47 -23.55
CA GLY A 812 -20.60 -22.87 -23.68
C GLY A 812 -19.43 -23.07 -24.64
N LEU A 813 -19.38 -22.31 -25.74
CA LEU A 813 -18.23 -22.28 -26.63
C LEU A 813 -16.96 -21.81 -25.90
N SER A 814 -17.08 -20.76 -25.09
CA SER A 814 -15.98 -20.29 -24.27
C SER A 814 -15.59 -21.32 -23.20
N ALA A 815 -16.56 -21.93 -22.50
CA ALA A 815 -16.28 -22.99 -21.53
C ALA A 815 -15.56 -24.19 -22.17
N ALA A 816 -15.98 -24.65 -23.34
CA ALA A 816 -15.33 -25.75 -24.06
C ALA A 816 -13.93 -25.38 -24.53
N TYR A 817 -13.74 -24.16 -25.07
CA TYR A 817 -12.43 -23.63 -25.46
C TYR A 817 -11.46 -23.59 -24.27
N HIS A 818 -11.93 -23.16 -23.10
CA HIS A 818 -11.12 -23.03 -21.89
C HIS A 818 -10.89 -24.34 -21.15
N TYR A 819 -11.86 -25.25 -21.17
CA TYR A 819 -11.72 -26.57 -20.58
C TYR A 819 -10.76 -27.42 -21.43
N GLY A 820 -10.89 -27.36 -22.76
CA GLY A 820 -10.03 -28.10 -23.67
C GLY A 820 -10.34 -29.61 -23.68
N ALA A 821 -9.31 -30.44 -23.77
CA ALA A 821 -9.46 -31.90 -23.89
C ALA A 821 -10.24 -32.50 -22.69
N GLY A 822 -11.09 -33.49 -22.98
CA GLY A 822 -11.96 -34.13 -21.97
C GLY A 822 -13.30 -33.45 -21.75
N SER A 823 -13.61 -32.35 -22.46
CA SER A 823 -14.96 -31.79 -22.52
C SER A 823 -15.79 -32.38 -23.66
N LEU A 824 -17.10 -32.54 -23.44
CA LEU A 824 -18.11 -32.79 -24.46
C LEU A 824 -19.12 -31.64 -24.46
N LEU A 825 -19.12 -30.82 -25.51
CA LEU A 825 -20.06 -29.74 -25.73
C LEU A 825 -21.25 -30.23 -26.55
N LEU A 826 -22.45 -30.19 -25.98
CA LEU A 826 -23.69 -30.64 -26.62
C LEU A 826 -24.58 -29.45 -27.01
N GLU A 827 -25.04 -29.41 -28.25
CA GLU A 827 -25.93 -28.38 -28.78
C GLU A 827 -27.12 -29.00 -29.51
N ARG A 828 -28.34 -28.60 -29.13
CA ARG A 828 -29.57 -29.12 -29.75
C ARG A 828 -29.77 -28.63 -31.19
N ASN A 829 -29.31 -27.42 -31.48
CA ASN A 829 -29.44 -26.83 -32.81
C ASN A 829 -28.41 -27.44 -33.77
N ARG A 830 -28.66 -27.28 -35.07
CA ARG A 830 -27.70 -27.69 -36.12
C ARG A 830 -26.37 -26.94 -36.04
N ASP A 831 -26.43 -25.66 -35.68
CA ASP A 831 -25.30 -24.73 -35.68
C ASP A 831 -25.07 -24.15 -34.28
N VAL A 832 -23.80 -23.83 -33.98
CA VAL A 832 -23.40 -23.18 -32.73
C VAL A 832 -23.81 -21.70 -32.70
N GLY A 833 -23.78 -21.09 -31.53
CA GLY A 833 -23.96 -19.64 -31.33
C GLY A 833 -25.15 -19.27 -30.47
N GLY A 834 -26.06 -20.20 -30.17
CA GLY A 834 -27.23 -19.94 -29.33
C GLY A 834 -28.11 -18.82 -29.89
N TRP A 835 -28.26 -17.72 -29.14
CA TRP A 835 -28.98 -16.53 -29.61
C TRP A 835 -28.11 -15.51 -30.34
N CYS A 836 -26.80 -15.74 -30.40
CA CYS A 836 -25.84 -14.94 -31.15
C CYS A 836 -25.65 -15.46 -32.60
N ARG A 837 -26.64 -16.19 -33.12
CA ARG A 837 -26.65 -16.74 -34.48
C ARG A 837 -27.11 -15.72 -35.51
N SER A 838 -26.83 -16.02 -36.76
CA SER A 838 -27.24 -15.23 -37.93
C SER A 838 -27.89 -16.14 -38.99
N ILE A 839 -28.73 -15.55 -39.83
CA ILE A 839 -29.47 -16.18 -40.92
C ILE A 839 -29.08 -15.46 -42.21
N GLU A 840 -28.78 -16.22 -43.25
CA GLU A 840 -28.62 -15.68 -44.60
C GLU A 840 -29.89 -15.96 -45.41
N ASP A 841 -30.45 -14.93 -46.05
CA ASP A 841 -31.71 -15.02 -46.79
C ASP A 841 -31.71 -14.01 -47.94
N ASN A 842 -31.85 -14.50 -49.18
CA ASN A 842 -31.81 -13.71 -50.41
C ASN A 842 -30.61 -12.73 -50.51
N GLY A 843 -29.43 -13.15 -50.05
CA GLY A 843 -28.20 -12.34 -50.05
C GLY A 843 -28.11 -11.32 -48.91
N PHE A 844 -29.09 -11.28 -48.00
CA PHE A 844 -29.03 -10.51 -46.77
C PHE A 844 -28.58 -11.37 -45.60
N THR A 845 -27.87 -10.79 -44.64
CA THR A 845 -27.54 -11.45 -43.36
C THR A 845 -28.28 -10.77 -42.22
N PHE A 846 -29.04 -11.55 -41.44
CA PHE A 846 -29.79 -11.10 -40.28
C PHE A 846 -29.34 -11.81 -39.01
N ASP A 847 -29.03 -11.08 -37.95
CA ASP A 847 -28.81 -11.68 -36.63
C ASP A 847 -30.16 -12.05 -36.00
N TYR A 848 -30.16 -13.00 -35.06
CA TYR A 848 -31.38 -13.37 -34.34
C TYR A 848 -31.98 -12.19 -33.54
N ALA A 849 -31.14 -11.22 -33.17
CA ALA A 849 -31.47 -9.90 -32.64
C ALA A 849 -30.27 -8.96 -32.86
N GLY A 850 -30.34 -7.68 -32.52
CA GLY A 850 -29.21 -6.77 -32.65
C GLY A 850 -28.04 -7.12 -31.71
N HIS A 851 -26.91 -7.52 -32.27
CA HIS A 851 -25.67 -7.85 -31.54
C HIS A 851 -24.51 -6.97 -31.96
N ILE A 852 -23.65 -6.63 -31.00
CA ILE A 852 -22.43 -5.84 -31.21
C ILE A 852 -21.32 -6.35 -30.28
N MET A 853 -20.06 -6.24 -30.74
CA MET A 853 -18.88 -6.52 -29.93
C MET A 853 -18.43 -5.26 -29.21
N PHE A 854 -18.36 -5.31 -27.89
CA PHE A 854 -17.63 -4.31 -27.10
C PHE A 854 -17.14 -5.00 -25.84
N SER A 855 -16.01 -4.53 -25.32
CA SER A 855 -15.44 -5.02 -24.07
C SER A 855 -14.42 -4.00 -23.57
N GLN A 856 -14.30 -3.86 -22.25
CA GLN A 856 -13.15 -3.21 -21.61
C GLN A 856 -12.15 -4.24 -21.06
N ASP A 857 -12.50 -5.53 -21.12
CA ASP A 857 -11.65 -6.64 -20.71
C ASP A 857 -10.63 -6.95 -21.83
N PRO A 858 -9.32 -6.76 -21.58
CA PRO A 858 -8.28 -7.01 -22.59
C PRO A 858 -8.25 -8.47 -23.06
N TYR A 859 -8.62 -9.42 -22.20
CA TYR A 859 -8.69 -10.83 -22.57
C TYR A 859 -9.76 -11.07 -23.64
N VAL A 860 -10.93 -10.46 -23.46
CA VAL A 860 -12.02 -10.56 -24.45
C VAL A 860 -11.67 -9.85 -25.76
N LEU A 861 -10.99 -8.70 -25.70
CA LEU A 861 -10.54 -7.99 -26.91
C LEU A 861 -9.54 -8.83 -27.72
N ALA A 862 -8.55 -9.43 -27.06
CA ALA A 862 -7.62 -10.37 -27.70
C ALA A 862 -8.34 -11.63 -28.23
N LEU A 863 -9.38 -12.08 -27.53
CA LEU A 863 -10.20 -13.19 -27.99
C LEU A 863 -10.99 -12.82 -29.26
N TYR A 864 -11.57 -11.62 -29.36
CA TYR A 864 -12.21 -11.16 -30.60
C TYR A 864 -11.23 -11.16 -31.78
N GLU A 865 -10.03 -10.63 -31.58
CA GLU A 865 -8.98 -10.62 -32.61
C GLU A 865 -8.59 -12.04 -33.04
N LYS A 866 -8.42 -12.96 -32.07
CA LYS A 866 -8.10 -14.36 -32.36
C LYS A 866 -9.20 -15.06 -33.17
N LEU A 867 -10.46 -14.82 -32.84
CA LEU A 867 -11.60 -15.52 -33.43
C LEU A 867 -11.98 -14.97 -34.82
N LEU A 868 -11.74 -13.69 -35.08
CA LEU A 868 -12.19 -13.02 -36.31
C LEU A 868 -11.03 -12.60 -37.23
N GLY A 869 -9.84 -12.31 -36.71
CA GLY A 869 -8.72 -11.77 -37.48
C GLY A 869 -9.15 -10.57 -38.33
N ASP A 870 -8.86 -10.64 -39.64
CA ASP A 870 -9.21 -9.62 -40.63
C ASP A 870 -10.73 -9.42 -40.83
N ASN A 871 -11.57 -10.32 -40.31
CA ASN A 871 -13.02 -10.19 -40.37
C ASN A 871 -13.58 -9.23 -39.29
N MET A 872 -12.74 -8.59 -38.48
CA MET A 872 -13.15 -7.68 -37.42
C MET A 872 -13.31 -6.24 -37.94
N HIS A 873 -14.50 -5.66 -37.78
CA HIS A 873 -14.80 -4.27 -38.15
C HIS A 873 -15.18 -3.43 -36.93
N TRP A 874 -14.43 -2.36 -36.65
CA TRP A 874 -14.72 -1.43 -35.56
C TRP A 874 -15.22 -0.08 -36.07
N GLN A 875 -16.27 0.45 -35.46
CA GLN A 875 -16.88 1.71 -35.87
C GLN A 875 -17.50 2.48 -34.70
N ASP A 876 -17.70 3.78 -34.91
CA ASP A 876 -18.32 4.66 -33.93
C ASP A 876 -19.83 4.48 -33.90
N ARG A 877 -20.39 4.53 -32.70
CA ARG A 877 -21.80 4.23 -32.45
C ARG A 877 -22.73 5.37 -32.86
N GLU A 878 -23.67 5.05 -33.74
CA GLU A 878 -24.79 5.95 -34.10
C GLU A 878 -26.11 5.39 -33.58
N ALA A 879 -26.38 5.61 -32.29
CA ALA A 879 -27.59 5.16 -31.60
C ALA A 879 -28.56 6.32 -31.35
N TRP A 880 -29.83 6.12 -31.71
CA TRP A 880 -30.82 7.19 -31.76
C TRP A 880 -32.14 6.78 -31.12
N ILE A 881 -32.98 7.78 -30.83
CA ILE A 881 -34.33 7.62 -30.28
C ILE A 881 -35.28 8.35 -31.22
N TYR A 882 -36.37 7.70 -31.61
CA TYR A 882 -37.43 8.34 -32.38
C TYR A 882 -38.63 8.60 -31.47
N SER A 883 -38.91 9.87 -31.20
CA SER A 883 -40.04 10.29 -30.38
C SER A 883 -40.55 11.64 -30.85
N GLN A 884 -41.86 11.86 -30.78
CA GLN A 884 -42.50 13.13 -31.18
C GLN A 884 -42.14 13.58 -32.62
N GLY A 885 -41.98 12.62 -33.53
CA GLY A 885 -41.66 12.89 -34.94
C GLY A 885 -40.22 13.32 -35.21
N VAL A 886 -39.34 13.30 -34.21
CA VAL A 886 -37.93 13.71 -34.34
C VAL A 886 -36.97 12.61 -33.88
N TYR A 887 -35.75 12.66 -34.41
CA TYR A 887 -34.64 11.80 -33.99
C TYR A 887 -33.74 12.56 -33.01
N SER A 888 -33.57 12.03 -31.80
CA SER A 888 -32.58 12.52 -30.83
C SER A 888 -31.51 11.46 -30.56
N ARG A 889 -30.29 11.88 -30.24
CA ARG A 889 -29.18 10.96 -29.95
C ARG A 889 -29.42 10.22 -28.63
N TYR A 890 -28.91 8.99 -28.52
CA TYR A 890 -28.82 8.31 -27.23
C TYR A 890 -27.58 8.79 -26.45
N PRO A 891 -27.67 9.05 -25.14
CA PRO A 891 -28.83 8.81 -24.26
C PRO A 891 -29.84 9.97 -24.19
N PHE A 892 -31.14 9.67 -24.15
CA PHE A 892 -32.25 10.65 -24.16
C PHE A 892 -32.05 11.78 -23.14
N GLN A 893 -31.73 11.39 -21.91
CA GLN A 893 -31.61 12.27 -20.76
C GLN A 893 -30.55 13.36 -20.97
N GLY A 894 -29.50 13.10 -21.75
CA GLY A 894 -28.45 14.07 -22.04
C GLY A 894 -28.57 14.72 -23.43
N ALA A 895 -29.60 14.40 -24.21
CA ALA A 895 -29.71 14.78 -25.63
C ALA A 895 -31.12 15.29 -25.98
N LEU A 896 -31.55 16.34 -25.28
CA LEU A 896 -32.90 16.91 -25.42
C LEU A 896 -33.01 17.91 -26.58
N TYR A 897 -31.89 18.39 -27.12
CA TYR A 897 -31.83 19.33 -28.22
C TYR A 897 -32.57 18.80 -29.46
N GLY A 898 -33.43 19.65 -30.04
CA GLY A 898 -34.26 19.30 -31.20
C GLY A 898 -35.63 18.67 -30.88
N LEU A 899 -35.91 18.34 -29.61
CA LEU A 899 -37.27 17.98 -29.18
C LEU A 899 -38.21 19.20 -29.17
N PRO A 900 -39.54 19.00 -29.21
CA PRO A 900 -40.49 20.11 -29.06
C PRO A 900 -40.20 20.93 -27.77
N PRO A 901 -40.24 22.27 -27.81
CA PRO A 901 -39.87 23.11 -26.66
C PRO A 901 -40.65 22.80 -25.38
N THR A 902 -41.92 22.39 -25.49
CA THR A 902 -42.74 21.96 -24.35
C THR A 902 -42.22 20.68 -23.69
N VAL A 903 -41.72 19.73 -24.49
CA VAL A 903 -41.11 18.49 -24.00
C VAL A 903 -39.78 18.78 -23.31
N ILE A 904 -38.93 19.62 -23.91
CA ILE A 904 -37.66 20.05 -23.31
C ILE A 904 -37.92 20.70 -21.94
N LYS A 905 -38.89 21.63 -21.88
CA LYS A 905 -39.29 22.29 -20.64
C LYS A 905 -39.73 21.29 -19.57
N GLU A 906 -40.58 20.33 -19.91
CA GLU A 906 -41.03 19.30 -18.96
C GLU A 906 -39.87 18.44 -18.46
N CYS A 907 -38.96 18.02 -19.34
CA CYS A 907 -37.77 17.25 -18.98
C CYS A 907 -36.85 18.01 -18.01
N LEU A 908 -36.54 19.27 -18.32
CA LEU A 908 -35.67 20.10 -17.47
C LEU A 908 -36.29 20.36 -16.09
N LEU A 909 -37.57 20.77 -16.05
CA LEU A 909 -38.26 21.01 -14.78
C LEU A 909 -38.36 19.74 -13.94
N GLY A 910 -38.60 18.59 -14.58
CA GLY A 910 -38.62 17.29 -13.90
C GLY A 910 -37.26 16.93 -13.29
N ALA A 911 -36.18 17.07 -14.05
CA ALA A 911 -34.82 16.78 -13.57
C ALA A 911 -34.41 17.73 -12.41
N ILE A 912 -34.75 19.02 -12.51
CA ILE A 912 -34.51 20.00 -11.43
C ILE A 912 -35.30 19.61 -10.18
N ALA A 913 -36.59 19.29 -10.30
CA ALA A 913 -37.44 18.93 -9.17
C ALA A 913 -36.96 17.64 -8.48
N ALA A 914 -36.51 16.64 -9.26
CA ALA A 914 -35.94 15.41 -8.73
C ALA A 914 -34.65 15.67 -7.94
N ARG A 915 -33.81 16.61 -8.39
CA ARG A 915 -32.56 16.99 -7.71
C ARG A 915 -32.80 17.88 -6.49
N PHE A 916 -33.82 18.73 -6.53
CA PHE A 916 -34.17 19.70 -5.50
C PHE A 916 -35.66 19.60 -5.10
N PRO A 917 -36.05 18.59 -4.30
CA PRO A 917 -37.46 18.34 -3.95
C PRO A 917 -38.15 19.53 -3.25
N ASN A 918 -37.38 20.42 -2.62
CA ASN A 918 -37.89 21.56 -1.84
C ASN A 918 -37.85 22.91 -2.60
N ALA A 919 -37.50 22.95 -3.88
CA ALA A 919 -37.40 24.20 -4.64
C ALA A 919 -38.74 24.72 -5.21
N GLY A 920 -39.84 23.95 -5.07
CA GLY A 920 -41.11 24.20 -5.76
C GLY A 920 -42.24 24.85 -4.94
N ALA A 921 -42.08 25.12 -3.64
CA ALA A 921 -43.13 25.77 -2.85
C ALA A 921 -42.99 27.30 -2.93
N ALA A 922 -43.68 27.92 -3.89
CA ALA A 922 -43.90 29.37 -3.86
C ALA A 922 -44.76 29.74 -2.64
N PRO A 923 -44.33 30.68 -1.78
CA PRO A 923 -45.09 31.05 -0.59
C PRO A 923 -46.30 31.91 -0.97
N ALA A 924 -47.48 31.51 -0.52
CA ALA A 924 -48.63 32.41 -0.46
C ALA A 924 -48.30 33.54 0.52
N VAL A 925 -48.56 34.77 0.06
CA VAL A 925 -48.17 36.02 0.70
C VAL A 925 -49.07 36.29 1.92
N SER A 926 -48.48 36.41 3.11
CA SER A 926 -49.02 37.26 4.18
C SER A 926 -47.87 37.80 5.03
N ALA A 927 -47.77 39.12 5.08
CA ALA A 927 -46.73 39.88 5.75
C ALA A 927 -46.90 39.86 7.28
N GLU A 928 -45.82 39.59 8.03
CA GLU A 928 -45.33 40.39 9.16
C GLU A 928 -44.07 39.78 9.83
N ARG A 929 -42.99 40.58 9.80
CA ARG A 929 -41.78 40.70 10.65
C ARG A 929 -41.21 39.52 11.50
N ALA A 930 -39.96 39.19 11.14
CA ALA A 930 -38.71 39.17 11.96
C ALA A 930 -38.37 38.01 12.93
N GLN A 931 -37.39 37.16 12.54
CA GLN A 931 -36.03 37.00 13.14
C GLN A 931 -35.25 35.88 12.39
N PRO A 932 -33.90 35.93 12.28
CA PRO A 932 -33.11 34.94 11.56
C PRO A 932 -32.46 33.93 12.52
N ASP A 933 -33.17 32.84 12.81
CA ASP A 933 -32.60 31.65 13.43
C ASP A 933 -32.32 30.57 12.37
N GLY A 934 -31.26 29.80 12.61
CA GLY A 934 -30.52 28.99 11.65
C GLY A 934 -31.35 28.05 10.75
N LEU A 935 -30.89 27.91 9.51
CA LEU A 935 -31.42 26.93 8.57
C LEU A 935 -30.35 25.88 8.27
N SER A 936 -30.56 24.73 8.89
CA SER A 936 -29.96 23.44 8.56
C SER A 936 -30.22 23.09 7.09
N THR A 937 -29.17 22.95 6.30
CA THR A 937 -29.23 22.22 5.02
C THR A 937 -28.90 20.75 5.24
N GLN A 938 -29.73 20.07 6.04
CA GLN A 938 -29.90 18.62 5.86
C GLN A 938 -30.68 18.43 4.56
N ALA A 939 -29.98 18.22 3.46
CA ALA A 939 -30.57 17.51 2.33
C ALA A 939 -30.83 16.08 2.81
N LEU A 940 -32.08 15.82 3.24
CA LEU A 940 -32.58 14.48 3.52
C LEU A 940 -32.24 13.60 2.30
N ALA A 941 -31.26 12.71 2.45
CA ALA A 941 -30.98 11.71 1.45
C ALA A 941 -32.27 10.91 1.25
N SER A 942 -32.87 11.03 0.06
CA SER A 942 -34.05 10.25 -0.27
C SER A 942 -33.69 8.76 -0.15
N PRO A 943 -34.57 7.93 0.44
CA PRO A 943 -34.32 6.50 0.55
C PRO A 943 -34.05 5.92 -0.84
N PRO A 944 -33.14 4.93 -0.95
CA PRO A 944 -32.84 4.30 -2.23
C PRO A 944 -34.12 3.79 -2.89
N PRO A 945 -34.26 3.90 -4.22
CA PRO A 945 -35.48 3.53 -4.91
C PRO A 945 -35.75 2.04 -4.75
N GLY A 946 -36.95 1.71 -4.27
CA GLY A 946 -37.37 0.33 -4.03
C GLY A 946 -37.63 -0.45 -5.31
N ASN A 947 -37.82 0.21 -6.45
CA ASN A 947 -38.05 -0.42 -7.75
C ASN A 947 -37.60 0.48 -8.91
N PHE A 948 -37.63 -0.05 -10.13
CA PHE A 948 -37.14 0.63 -11.32
C PHE A 948 -37.97 1.87 -11.70
N GLU A 949 -39.28 1.85 -11.46
CA GLU A 949 -40.11 3.05 -11.66
C GLU A 949 -39.71 4.20 -10.70
N GLN A 950 -39.56 3.89 -9.42
CA GLN A 950 -39.11 4.86 -8.42
C GLN A 950 -37.72 5.39 -8.77
N PHE A 951 -36.82 4.53 -9.26
CA PHE A 951 -35.50 4.95 -9.74
C PHE A 951 -35.61 5.96 -10.87
N ILE A 952 -36.41 5.69 -11.90
CA ILE A 952 -36.62 6.60 -13.04
C ILE A 952 -37.09 7.97 -12.56
N ARG A 953 -38.07 8.00 -11.66
CA ARG A 953 -38.66 9.24 -11.14
C ARG A 953 -37.70 10.01 -10.23
N GLN A 954 -36.98 9.32 -9.36
CA GLN A 954 -36.03 9.95 -8.41
C GLN A 954 -34.75 10.44 -9.10
N VAL A 955 -34.29 9.75 -10.15
CA VAL A 955 -32.99 10.04 -10.78
C VAL A 955 -33.13 10.97 -11.99
N TRP A 956 -34.14 10.78 -12.84
CA TRP A 956 -34.32 11.59 -14.05
C TRP A 956 -35.52 12.54 -13.98
N GLY A 957 -36.38 12.38 -12.99
CA GLY A 957 -37.56 13.22 -12.82
C GLY A 957 -38.72 12.90 -13.75
N GLU A 958 -39.87 13.50 -13.45
CA GLU A 958 -41.15 13.23 -14.11
C GLU A 958 -41.14 13.49 -15.61
N GLY A 959 -40.42 14.52 -16.08
CA GLY A 959 -40.37 14.86 -17.50
C GLY A 959 -39.67 13.79 -18.35
N ILE A 960 -38.42 13.45 -18.00
CA ILE A 960 -37.67 12.40 -18.70
C ILE A 960 -38.35 11.04 -18.50
N GLY A 961 -38.90 10.79 -17.31
CA GLY A 961 -39.75 9.64 -17.01
C GLY A 961 -40.89 9.49 -18.02
N LYS A 962 -41.72 10.52 -18.16
CA LYS A 962 -42.90 10.55 -19.03
C LYS A 962 -42.57 10.38 -20.52
N HIS A 963 -41.57 11.10 -21.02
CA HIS A 963 -41.34 11.22 -22.47
C HIS A 963 -40.48 10.12 -23.08
N PHE A 964 -39.76 9.35 -22.26
CA PHE A 964 -38.91 8.26 -22.75
C PHE A 964 -38.81 7.09 -21.79
N ALA A 965 -38.31 7.31 -20.57
CA ALA A 965 -37.84 6.23 -19.73
C ALA A 965 -38.95 5.24 -19.32
N LEU A 966 -40.12 5.73 -18.91
CA LEU A 966 -41.26 4.88 -18.56
C LEU A 966 -41.86 4.17 -19.78
N PRO A 967 -42.31 4.86 -20.86
CA PRO A 967 -42.95 4.19 -21.98
C PRO A 967 -42.01 3.22 -22.70
N TYR A 968 -40.72 3.56 -22.85
CA TYR A 968 -39.74 2.66 -23.44
C TYR A 968 -39.54 1.39 -22.61
N ASN A 969 -39.29 1.52 -21.31
CA ASN A 969 -39.02 0.37 -20.46
C ASN A 969 -40.27 -0.49 -20.22
N GLN A 970 -41.47 0.10 -20.12
CA GLN A 970 -42.73 -0.68 -20.07
C GLN A 970 -42.93 -1.50 -21.34
N LYS A 971 -42.55 -0.94 -22.50
CA LYS A 971 -42.62 -1.65 -23.78
C LYS A 971 -41.57 -2.76 -23.87
N LEU A 972 -40.33 -2.50 -23.48
CA LEU A 972 -39.22 -3.47 -23.48
C LEU A 972 -39.46 -4.60 -22.48
N TRP A 973 -39.69 -4.28 -21.21
CA TRP A 973 -39.78 -5.27 -20.14
C TRP A 973 -41.14 -5.93 -20.04
N THR A 974 -42.19 -5.33 -20.62
CA THR A 974 -43.54 -5.93 -20.66
C THR A 974 -44.09 -6.35 -19.29
N VAL A 975 -43.65 -5.68 -18.22
CA VAL A 975 -44.14 -5.88 -16.84
C VAL A 975 -44.24 -4.52 -16.16
N PRO A 976 -45.03 -4.39 -15.07
CA PRO A 976 -44.99 -3.20 -14.23
C PRO A 976 -43.57 -2.94 -13.72
N LEU A 977 -43.02 -1.74 -13.99
CA LEU A 977 -41.65 -1.39 -13.57
C LEU A 977 -41.52 -1.28 -12.04
N THR A 978 -42.65 -1.26 -11.32
CA THR A 978 -42.73 -1.39 -9.86
C THR A 978 -42.34 -2.76 -9.33
N GLU A 979 -42.37 -3.81 -10.17
CA GLU A 979 -41.97 -5.17 -9.81
C GLU A 979 -40.48 -5.43 -10.05
N MET A 980 -39.82 -4.54 -10.80
CA MET A 980 -38.41 -4.68 -11.15
C MET A 980 -37.53 -4.02 -10.11
N GLU A 981 -36.54 -4.75 -9.61
CA GLU A 981 -35.54 -4.23 -8.69
C GLU A 981 -34.41 -3.51 -9.47
N THR A 982 -33.47 -2.88 -8.76
CA THR A 982 -32.53 -1.88 -9.32
C THR A 982 -31.08 -2.34 -9.41
N SER A 983 -30.72 -3.53 -8.91
CA SER A 983 -29.33 -4.01 -8.86
C SER A 983 -28.69 -4.21 -10.24
N TRP A 984 -29.48 -4.47 -11.28
CA TRP A 984 -29.01 -4.67 -12.65
C TRP A 984 -28.63 -3.38 -13.41
N LEU A 985 -28.90 -2.20 -12.84
CA LEU A 985 -28.70 -0.90 -13.50
C LEU A 985 -27.22 -0.47 -13.56
N GLY A 986 -26.38 -0.97 -12.65
CA GLY A 986 -24.99 -0.56 -12.46
C GLY A 986 -24.17 -0.57 -13.75
N GLY A 987 -23.76 0.62 -14.22
CA GLY A 987 -22.89 0.80 -15.40
C GLY A 987 -23.57 0.64 -16.77
N ARG A 988 -24.87 0.34 -16.83
CA ARG A 988 -25.60 0.05 -18.08
C ARG A 988 -26.48 1.19 -18.56
N VAL A 989 -26.84 2.06 -17.63
CA VAL A 989 -27.71 3.19 -17.88
C VAL A 989 -26.94 4.48 -17.64
N PRO A 990 -26.83 5.38 -18.64
CA PRO A 990 -26.11 6.64 -18.47
C PRO A 990 -26.78 7.54 -17.44
N LEU A 991 -25.97 8.18 -16.59
CA LEU A 991 -26.42 9.07 -15.53
C LEU A 991 -25.80 10.46 -15.73
N PRO A 992 -26.28 11.26 -16.70
CA PRO A 992 -25.81 12.62 -16.83
C PRO A 992 -26.23 13.44 -15.62
N ASP A 993 -25.36 14.35 -15.19
CA ASP A 993 -25.71 15.33 -14.17
C ASP A 993 -26.65 16.43 -14.73
N LEU A 994 -27.16 17.28 -13.84
CA LEU A 994 -28.11 18.32 -14.24
C LEU A 994 -27.50 19.32 -15.23
N GLU A 995 -26.20 19.61 -15.14
CA GLU A 995 -25.52 20.51 -16.07
C GLU A 995 -25.47 19.89 -17.46
N GLN A 996 -25.10 18.62 -17.57
CA GLN A 996 -25.10 17.87 -18.83
C GLN A 996 -26.49 17.77 -19.46
N ILE A 997 -27.55 17.61 -18.65
CA ILE A 997 -28.94 17.62 -19.14
C ILE A 997 -29.30 19.01 -19.70
N ILE A 998 -28.90 20.09 -19.02
CA ILE A 998 -29.16 21.48 -19.47
C ILE A 998 -28.40 21.78 -20.76
N SER A 999 -27.10 21.49 -20.80
CA SER A 999 -26.27 21.70 -22.00
C SER A 999 -26.81 20.89 -23.18
N GLY A 1000 -27.17 19.62 -22.94
CA GLY A 1000 -27.78 18.76 -23.94
C GLY A 1000 -29.18 19.18 -24.41
N ALA A 1001 -29.82 20.15 -23.76
CA ALA A 1001 -31.04 20.80 -24.22
C ALA A 1001 -30.78 22.06 -25.05
N LEU A 1002 -29.64 22.72 -24.85
CA LEU A 1002 -29.27 23.98 -25.50
C LEU A 1002 -28.51 23.77 -26.81
N GLU A 1003 -27.74 22.70 -26.93
CA GLU A 1003 -26.92 22.40 -28.09
C GLU A 1003 -26.90 20.90 -28.46
N PRO A 1004 -26.59 20.56 -29.72
CA PRO A 1004 -26.40 19.17 -30.12
C PRO A 1004 -25.31 18.48 -29.31
N VAL A 1005 -25.59 17.28 -28.81
CA VAL A 1005 -24.61 16.46 -28.09
C VAL A 1005 -23.54 15.96 -29.05
N GLY A 1006 -22.27 16.04 -28.62
CA GLY A 1006 -21.10 15.55 -29.34
C GLY A 1006 -21.10 14.02 -29.61
N PRO A 1007 -19.98 13.46 -30.10
CA PRO A 1007 -19.87 12.04 -30.41
C PRO A 1007 -20.19 11.13 -29.21
N PRO A 1008 -20.64 9.89 -29.46
CA PRO A 1008 -21.15 8.97 -28.43
C PRO A 1008 -20.12 8.75 -27.31
N GLN A 1009 -20.60 8.75 -26.08
CA GLN A 1009 -19.82 8.39 -24.89
C GLN A 1009 -20.43 7.14 -24.22
N GLY A 1010 -19.60 6.34 -23.54
CA GLY A 1010 -20.00 5.10 -22.87
C GLY A 1010 -19.21 3.85 -23.32
N PRO A 1011 -19.42 2.69 -22.68
CA PRO A 1011 -18.60 1.48 -22.90
C PRO A 1011 -18.72 0.89 -24.31
N ASN A 1012 -19.77 1.25 -25.06
CA ASN A 1012 -19.99 0.88 -26.46
C ASN A 1012 -20.00 2.11 -27.39
N ALA A 1013 -19.36 3.22 -27.00
CA ALA A 1013 -19.21 4.41 -27.85
C ALA A 1013 -18.56 4.08 -29.20
N ARG A 1014 -17.62 3.12 -29.18
CA ARG A 1014 -17.12 2.39 -30.33
C ARG A 1014 -17.51 0.92 -30.16
N PHE A 1015 -17.92 0.27 -31.23
CA PHE A 1015 -18.27 -1.15 -31.21
C PHE A 1015 -17.70 -1.88 -32.42
N GLY A 1016 -17.50 -3.18 -32.26
CA GLY A 1016 -17.05 -4.09 -33.28
C GLY A 1016 -18.20 -4.92 -33.85
N TYR A 1017 -18.08 -5.34 -35.10
CA TYR A 1017 -18.99 -6.28 -35.74
C TYR A 1017 -18.22 -7.10 -36.80
N PRO A 1018 -18.56 -8.36 -37.10
CA PRO A 1018 -17.89 -9.09 -38.18
C PRO A 1018 -18.19 -8.50 -39.56
N LEU A 1019 -17.18 -8.36 -40.43
CA LEU A 1019 -17.38 -7.90 -41.81
C LEU A 1019 -18.27 -8.87 -42.58
N LYS A 1020 -18.08 -10.19 -42.46
CA LYS A 1020 -18.86 -11.21 -43.17
C LYS A 1020 -19.40 -12.26 -42.21
N GLY A 1021 -20.57 -12.81 -42.54
CA GLY A 1021 -21.20 -13.92 -41.83
C GLY A 1021 -21.99 -13.52 -40.57
N GLY A 1022 -22.25 -12.22 -40.36
CA GLY A 1022 -22.98 -11.72 -39.19
C GLY A 1022 -22.30 -12.08 -37.86
N PHE A 1023 -23.03 -11.95 -36.75
CA PHE A 1023 -22.49 -12.30 -35.44
C PHE A 1023 -22.19 -13.81 -35.28
N GLN A 1024 -22.80 -14.67 -36.12
CA GLN A 1024 -22.48 -16.09 -36.25
C GLN A 1024 -20.99 -16.34 -36.50
N ALA A 1025 -20.31 -15.47 -37.25
CA ALA A 1025 -18.89 -15.62 -37.57
C ALA A 1025 -18.02 -15.64 -36.30
N LEU A 1026 -18.36 -14.80 -35.31
CA LEU A 1026 -17.65 -14.77 -34.03
C LEU A 1026 -17.84 -16.07 -33.25
N MET A 1027 -19.07 -16.61 -33.26
CA MET A 1027 -19.37 -17.88 -32.57
C MET A 1027 -18.66 -19.05 -33.24
N THR A 1028 -18.70 -19.10 -34.57
CA THR A 1028 -18.07 -20.16 -35.38
C THR A 1028 -16.55 -20.12 -35.28
N GLY A 1029 -15.97 -18.93 -35.07
CA GLY A 1029 -14.53 -18.75 -34.84
C GLY A 1029 -13.98 -19.55 -33.66
N PHE A 1030 -14.80 -19.97 -32.70
CA PHE A 1030 -14.35 -20.85 -31.61
C PHE A 1030 -14.06 -22.28 -32.07
N VAL A 1031 -14.81 -22.78 -33.07
CA VAL A 1031 -14.82 -24.20 -33.45
C VAL A 1031 -13.43 -24.73 -33.81
N PRO A 1032 -12.60 -24.04 -34.63
CA PRO A 1032 -11.25 -24.50 -34.94
C PRO A 1032 -10.30 -24.57 -33.74
N HIS A 1033 -10.66 -23.94 -32.63
CA HIS A 1033 -9.83 -23.85 -31.43
C HIS A 1033 -10.30 -24.75 -30.28
N LEU A 1034 -11.41 -25.48 -30.45
CA LEU A 1034 -11.88 -26.43 -29.45
C LEU A 1034 -10.96 -27.66 -29.44
N GLN A 1035 -10.55 -28.08 -28.24
CA GLN A 1035 -9.79 -29.31 -28.02
C GLN A 1035 -10.67 -30.47 -27.50
N GLY A 1036 -11.90 -30.17 -27.08
CA GLY A 1036 -12.90 -31.15 -26.68
C GLY A 1036 -13.80 -31.58 -27.84
N GLU A 1037 -14.75 -32.48 -27.58
CA GLU A 1037 -15.73 -32.94 -28.55
C GLU A 1037 -16.91 -31.96 -28.62
N LEU A 1038 -17.40 -31.67 -29.83
CA LEU A 1038 -18.61 -30.86 -30.07
C LEU A 1038 -19.62 -31.70 -30.86
N GLU A 1039 -20.84 -31.83 -30.34
CA GLU A 1039 -21.96 -32.46 -31.03
C GLU A 1039 -23.12 -31.47 -31.19
N THR A 1040 -23.52 -31.23 -32.44
CA THR A 1040 -24.72 -30.46 -32.79
C THR A 1040 -25.88 -31.39 -33.16
N GLY A 1041 -27.12 -30.91 -33.10
CA GLY A 1041 -28.32 -31.75 -33.22
C GLY A 1041 -28.53 -32.70 -32.02
N ALA A 1042 -27.81 -32.48 -30.91
CA ALA A 1042 -27.83 -33.29 -29.71
C ALA A 1042 -28.78 -32.68 -28.67
N GLU A 1043 -30.05 -33.04 -28.71
CA GLU A 1043 -31.05 -32.57 -27.75
C GLU A 1043 -31.02 -33.42 -26.47
N VAL A 1044 -30.73 -32.79 -25.33
CA VAL A 1044 -30.87 -33.41 -24.01
C VAL A 1044 -32.34 -33.38 -23.61
N VAL A 1045 -32.91 -34.56 -23.29
CA VAL A 1045 -34.33 -34.70 -22.92
C VAL A 1045 -34.54 -35.10 -21.46
N SER A 1046 -33.51 -35.63 -20.81
CA SER A 1046 -33.58 -36.02 -19.39
C SER A 1046 -32.22 -35.89 -18.72
N LEU A 1047 -32.22 -35.38 -17.49
CA LEU A 1047 -31.06 -35.26 -16.63
C LEU A 1047 -31.40 -35.86 -15.27
N GLN A 1048 -30.61 -36.83 -14.82
CA GLN A 1048 -30.78 -37.52 -13.54
C GLN A 1048 -29.60 -37.16 -12.62
N PRO A 1049 -29.73 -36.13 -11.77
CA PRO A 1049 -28.61 -35.59 -10.99
C PRO A 1049 -28.02 -36.61 -10.02
N ASP A 1050 -28.84 -37.42 -9.32
CA ASP A 1050 -28.34 -38.42 -8.36
C ASP A 1050 -27.46 -39.50 -9.01
N ALA A 1051 -27.70 -39.80 -10.30
CA ALA A 1051 -26.95 -40.79 -11.06
C ALA A 1051 -25.82 -40.18 -11.90
N HIS A 1052 -25.71 -38.86 -11.93
CA HIS A 1052 -24.87 -38.08 -12.83
C HIS A 1052 -25.04 -38.50 -14.29
N LEU A 1053 -26.29 -38.67 -14.74
CA LEU A 1053 -26.63 -39.25 -16.03
C LEU A 1053 -27.47 -38.29 -16.87
N LEU A 1054 -27.06 -38.05 -18.11
CA LEU A 1054 -27.84 -37.32 -19.11
C LEU A 1054 -28.26 -38.23 -20.26
N THR A 1055 -29.45 -37.99 -20.81
CA THR A 1055 -30.01 -38.74 -21.94
C THR A 1055 -30.39 -37.81 -23.08
N LEU A 1056 -29.99 -38.16 -24.29
CA LEU A 1056 -30.34 -37.45 -25.52
C LEU A 1056 -31.65 -37.98 -26.14
N ALA A 1057 -32.30 -37.17 -26.98
CA ALA A 1057 -33.53 -37.51 -27.69
C ALA A 1057 -33.40 -38.76 -28.58
N ASP A 1058 -32.20 -39.00 -29.12
CA ASP A 1058 -31.87 -40.17 -29.93
C ASP A 1058 -31.57 -41.45 -29.10
N GLY A 1059 -31.67 -41.35 -27.77
CA GLY A 1059 -31.48 -42.46 -26.84
C GLY A 1059 -30.05 -42.65 -26.31
N ARG A 1060 -29.06 -41.89 -26.81
CA ARG A 1060 -27.68 -41.93 -26.27
C ARG A 1060 -27.65 -41.41 -24.83
N ARG A 1061 -26.74 -41.96 -24.01
CA ARG A 1061 -26.61 -41.64 -22.58
C ARG A 1061 -25.16 -41.37 -22.20
N TYR A 1062 -24.93 -40.30 -21.45
CA TYR A 1062 -23.60 -39.93 -20.96
C TYR A 1062 -23.62 -39.78 -19.44
N ARG A 1063 -22.66 -40.42 -18.78
CA ARG A 1063 -22.37 -40.18 -17.36
C ARG A 1063 -21.37 -39.05 -17.27
N TYR A 1064 -21.61 -38.03 -16.46
CA TYR A 1064 -20.68 -36.91 -16.28
C TYR A 1064 -20.00 -36.98 -14.92
N GLU A 1065 -18.74 -36.53 -14.84
CA GLU A 1065 -18.12 -36.23 -13.54
C GLU A 1065 -18.53 -34.82 -13.10
N HIS A 1066 -18.41 -33.85 -14.01
CA HIS A 1066 -18.90 -32.50 -13.83
C HIS A 1066 -19.76 -32.05 -15.02
N LEU A 1067 -20.74 -31.18 -14.77
CA LEU A 1067 -21.60 -30.62 -15.81
C LEU A 1067 -21.62 -29.10 -15.73
N ILE A 1068 -21.31 -28.42 -16.84
CA ILE A 1068 -21.49 -26.97 -16.97
C ILE A 1068 -22.77 -26.74 -17.78
N SER A 1069 -23.81 -26.22 -17.14
CA SER A 1069 -25.04 -25.82 -17.84
C SER A 1069 -24.98 -24.36 -18.25
N THR A 1070 -25.30 -24.11 -19.52
CA THR A 1070 -25.60 -22.76 -20.03
C THR A 1070 -27.06 -22.58 -20.45
N MET A 1071 -27.87 -23.62 -20.24
CA MET A 1071 -29.28 -23.67 -20.58
C MET A 1071 -30.12 -22.75 -19.68
N PRO A 1072 -31.33 -22.34 -20.13
CA PRO A 1072 -32.29 -21.68 -19.26
C PRO A 1072 -32.59 -22.50 -18.01
N LEU A 1073 -32.38 -21.90 -16.84
CA LEU A 1073 -32.48 -22.56 -15.55
C LEU A 1073 -33.85 -23.25 -15.30
N PRO A 1074 -35.00 -22.67 -15.67
CA PRO A 1074 -36.29 -23.36 -15.58
C PRO A 1074 -36.39 -24.60 -16.47
N ALA A 1075 -35.83 -24.54 -17.68
CA ALA A 1075 -35.82 -25.67 -18.60
C ALA A 1075 -34.88 -26.79 -18.09
N LEU A 1076 -33.72 -26.42 -17.53
CA LEU A 1076 -32.80 -27.36 -16.90
C LEU A 1076 -33.49 -28.16 -15.78
N ILE A 1077 -34.20 -27.47 -14.89
CA ILE A 1077 -34.92 -28.12 -13.78
C ILE A 1077 -36.12 -28.93 -14.27
N ALA A 1078 -36.82 -28.48 -15.32
CA ALA A 1078 -37.93 -29.25 -15.89
C ALA A 1078 -37.50 -30.64 -16.40
N MET A 1079 -36.30 -30.76 -16.98
CA MET A 1079 -35.77 -32.06 -17.47
C MET A 1079 -35.37 -33.04 -16.37
N MET A 1080 -35.40 -32.61 -15.11
CA MET A 1080 -35.08 -33.45 -13.95
C MET A 1080 -36.34 -34.05 -13.30
N ASP A 1081 -37.53 -33.65 -13.75
CA ASP A 1081 -38.84 -34.14 -13.26
C ASP A 1081 -38.90 -34.29 -11.73
N ASP A 1082 -39.19 -35.49 -11.24
CA ASP A 1082 -39.31 -35.82 -9.82
C ASP A 1082 -37.99 -35.95 -9.06
N ALA A 1083 -36.85 -35.89 -9.75
CA ALA A 1083 -35.56 -35.81 -9.08
C ALA A 1083 -35.34 -34.43 -8.43
N ALA A 1084 -35.94 -33.37 -8.98
CA ALA A 1084 -35.89 -32.04 -8.37
C ALA A 1084 -36.95 -31.88 -7.27
N PRO A 1085 -36.59 -31.51 -6.02
CA PRO A 1085 -37.55 -31.30 -4.94
C PRO A 1085 -38.59 -30.23 -5.27
N ASP A 1086 -39.79 -30.32 -4.67
CA ASP A 1086 -40.89 -29.38 -4.90
C ASP A 1086 -40.50 -27.91 -4.74
N ALA A 1087 -39.70 -27.59 -3.71
CA ALA A 1087 -39.23 -26.24 -3.46
C ALA A 1087 -38.31 -25.72 -4.59
N VAL A 1088 -37.46 -26.60 -5.16
CA VAL A 1088 -36.58 -26.27 -6.28
C VAL A 1088 -37.38 -26.07 -7.56
N ARG A 1089 -38.36 -26.95 -7.83
CA ARG A 1089 -39.27 -26.81 -8.96
C ARG A 1089 -40.11 -25.54 -8.86
N ALA A 1090 -40.59 -25.21 -7.67
CA ALA A 1090 -41.34 -23.97 -7.42
C ALA A 1090 -40.46 -22.73 -7.65
N ALA A 1091 -39.24 -22.72 -7.10
CA ALA A 1091 -38.27 -21.64 -7.32
C ALA A 1091 -37.94 -21.46 -8.81
N ALA A 1092 -37.69 -22.57 -9.53
CA ALA A 1092 -37.39 -22.54 -10.96
C ALA A 1092 -38.57 -22.00 -11.78
N ARG A 1093 -39.82 -22.40 -11.48
CA ARG A 1093 -41.03 -21.85 -12.11
C ARG A 1093 -41.25 -20.37 -11.78
N GLY A 1094 -40.75 -19.91 -10.64
CA GLY A 1094 -40.82 -18.51 -10.22
C GLY A 1094 -39.83 -17.58 -10.94
N LEU A 1095 -38.92 -18.10 -11.75
CA LEU A 1095 -37.97 -17.29 -12.52
C LEU A 1095 -38.62 -16.75 -13.80
N ARG A 1096 -38.84 -15.43 -13.84
CA ARG A 1096 -39.50 -14.75 -14.95
C ARG A 1096 -38.52 -14.28 -16.03
N HIS A 1097 -39.01 -14.20 -17.26
CA HIS A 1097 -38.26 -13.78 -18.44
C HIS A 1097 -39.19 -13.06 -19.42
N ILE A 1098 -38.58 -12.30 -20.33
CA ILE A 1098 -39.25 -11.64 -21.46
C ILE A 1098 -38.79 -12.28 -22.76
N SER A 1099 -39.73 -12.50 -23.66
CA SER A 1099 -39.49 -13.07 -24.98
C SER A 1099 -39.32 -11.96 -26.01
N VAL A 1100 -38.56 -12.24 -27.07
CA VAL A 1100 -38.38 -11.32 -28.20
C VAL A 1100 -38.76 -12.04 -29.48
N ARG A 1101 -39.53 -11.35 -30.32
CA ARG A 1101 -39.75 -11.73 -31.71
C ARG A 1101 -39.15 -10.68 -32.62
N CYS A 1102 -38.31 -11.11 -33.54
CA CYS A 1102 -37.69 -10.25 -34.54
C CYS A 1102 -38.40 -10.42 -35.87
N VAL A 1103 -38.70 -9.30 -36.53
CA VAL A 1103 -39.12 -9.25 -37.93
C VAL A 1103 -37.96 -8.65 -38.72
N ASN A 1104 -37.33 -9.47 -39.55
CA ASN A 1104 -36.19 -9.11 -40.37
C ASN A 1104 -36.67 -8.70 -41.75
N LEU A 1105 -36.22 -7.54 -42.23
CA LEU A 1105 -36.66 -6.95 -43.49
C LEU A 1105 -35.46 -6.60 -44.36
N GLY A 1106 -35.43 -7.12 -45.59
CA GLY A 1106 -34.53 -6.69 -46.65
C GLY A 1106 -35.25 -5.73 -47.58
N ILE A 1107 -34.87 -4.46 -47.58
CA ILE A 1107 -35.51 -3.40 -48.36
C ILE A 1107 -34.74 -3.18 -49.66
N GLY A 1108 -35.43 -3.06 -50.79
CA GLY A 1108 -34.88 -2.82 -52.13
C GLY A 1108 -34.43 -1.38 -52.37
N ARG A 1109 -33.79 -0.76 -51.38
CA ARG A 1109 -33.18 0.56 -51.50
C ARG A 1109 -31.96 0.65 -50.59
N PRO A 1110 -30.77 1.03 -51.10
CA PRO A 1110 -29.58 1.16 -50.28
C PRO A 1110 -29.66 2.42 -49.38
N ALA A 1111 -28.82 2.44 -48.34
CA ALA A 1111 -28.61 3.61 -47.47
C ALA A 1111 -29.90 4.22 -46.91
N LEU A 1112 -30.80 3.40 -46.36
CA LEU A 1112 -32.06 3.87 -45.77
C LEU A 1112 -31.83 4.89 -44.64
N THR A 1113 -30.79 4.67 -43.85
CA THR A 1113 -30.39 5.53 -42.73
C THR A 1113 -28.91 5.34 -42.44
N ASP A 1114 -28.31 6.32 -41.76
CA ASP A 1114 -26.95 6.33 -41.22
C ASP A 1114 -26.84 5.72 -39.81
N LYS A 1115 -27.98 5.32 -39.21
CA LYS A 1115 -28.08 4.90 -37.81
C LYS A 1115 -27.75 3.43 -37.66
N HIS A 1116 -27.16 3.05 -36.53
CA HIS A 1116 -26.91 1.65 -36.19
C HIS A 1116 -28.09 1.01 -35.47
N TRP A 1117 -28.73 1.73 -34.56
CA TRP A 1117 -30.00 1.30 -33.97
C TRP A 1117 -30.83 2.46 -33.44
N ILE A 1118 -32.14 2.24 -33.39
CA ILE A 1118 -33.13 3.26 -33.06
C ILE A 1118 -34.10 2.71 -32.01
N TYR A 1119 -34.31 3.47 -30.94
CA TYR A 1119 -35.27 3.17 -29.88
C TYR A 1119 -36.62 3.87 -30.11
N TYR A 1120 -37.71 3.15 -29.88
CA TYR A 1120 -39.08 3.62 -30.15
C TYR A 1120 -39.97 3.51 -28.90
N PRO A 1121 -40.03 4.56 -28.05
CA PRO A 1121 -40.90 4.61 -26.87
C PRO A 1121 -42.40 4.67 -27.21
N GLY A 1122 -42.77 5.06 -28.44
CA GLY A 1122 -44.15 5.27 -28.86
C GLY A 1122 -44.96 3.98 -29.08
N ASP A 1123 -46.07 4.11 -29.80
CA ASP A 1123 -47.09 3.07 -30.01
C ASP A 1123 -46.78 2.04 -31.10
N THR A 1124 -45.59 2.08 -31.71
CA THR A 1124 -45.14 1.07 -32.67
C THR A 1124 -45.11 -0.33 -32.03
N LEU A 1125 -45.17 -1.38 -32.83
CA LEU A 1125 -44.99 -2.73 -32.31
C LEU A 1125 -43.57 -2.97 -31.78
N PHE A 1126 -42.55 -2.60 -32.54
CA PHE A 1126 -41.14 -2.76 -32.16
C PHE A 1126 -40.73 -1.73 -31.12
N HIS A 1127 -39.93 -2.16 -30.13
CA HIS A 1127 -39.30 -1.24 -29.18
C HIS A 1127 -37.95 -0.74 -29.69
N ARG A 1128 -37.30 -1.52 -30.57
CA ARG A 1128 -36.00 -1.21 -31.17
C ARG A 1128 -35.93 -1.70 -32.60
N ILE A 1129 -35.23 -0.95 -33.45
CA ILE A 1129 -34.78 -1.43 -34.76
C ILE A 1129 -33.25 -1.45 -34.76
N PHE A 1130 -32.67 -2.59 -35.12
CA PHE A 1130 -31.25 -2.72 -35.39
C PHE A 1130 -31.02 -2.68 -36.89
N VAL A 1131 -30.19 -1.74 -37.35
CA VAL A 1131 -29.94 -1.50 -38.76
C VAL A 1131 -28.66 -2.25 -39.15
N GLN A 1132 -28.83 -3.56 -39.35
CA GLN A 1132 -27.71 -4.47 -39.55
C GLN A 1132 -26.88 -4.16 -40.80
N GLY A 1133 -27.50 -3.55 -41.81
CA GLY A 1133 -26.81 -3.08 -43.00
C GLY A 1133 -25.72 -2.02 -42.75
N ASN A 1134 -25.80 -1.30 -41.62
CA ASN A 1134 -24.75 -0.38 -41.18
C ASN A 1134 -23.75 -1.02 -40.22
N ALA A 1135 -24.11 -2.15 -39.58
CA ALA A 1135 -23.15 -2.91 -38.78
C ALA A 1135 -22.05 -3.54 -39.66
N SER A 1136 -22.44 -4.01 -40.85
CA SER A 1136 -21.51 -4.37 -41.92
C SER A 1136 -22.13 -4.15 -43.30
N PRO A 1137 -21.36 -3.59 -44.27
CA PRO A 1137 -21.83 -3.46 -45.64
C PRO A 1137 -22.10 -4.80 -46.32
N HIS A 1138 -21.48 -5.91 -45.89
CA HIS A 1138 -21.72 -7.24 -46.45
C HIS A 1138 -22.98 -7.93 -45.92
N SER A 1139 -23.69 -7.31 -44.97
CA SER A 1139 -25.00 -7.80 -44.53
C SER A 1139 -26.11 -7.46 -45.52
N ASN A 1140 -25.83 -6.59 -46.50
CA ASN A 1140 -26.79 -6.16 -47.51
C ASN A 1140 -26.63 -6.94 -48.82
N ALA A 1141 -27.74 -7.33 -49.43
CA ALA A 1141 -27.74 -7.75 -50.82
C ALA A 1141 -27.42 -6.54 -51.74
N PRO A 1142 -26.87 -6.76 -52.95
CA PRO A 1142 -26.64 -5.68 -53.91
C PRO A 1142 -27.90 -4.84 -54.16
N GLY A 1143 -27.81 -3.53 -53.93
CA GLY A 1143 -28.93 -2.59 -54.10
C GLY A 1143 -29.99 -2.62 -52.99
N GLY A 1144 -29.81 -3.45 -51.96
CA GLY A 1144 -30.74 -3.54 -50.83
C GLY A 1144 -30.16 -3.04 -49.50
N PHE A 1145 -30.97 -3.12 -48.44
CA PHE A 1145 -30.57 -2.74 -47.09
C PHE A 1145 -31.30 -3.56 -46.00
N ALA A 1146 -30.53 -4.14 -45.07
CA ALA A 1146 -31.02 -5.02 -44.01
C ALA A 1146 -31.34 -4.28 -42.70
N LEU A 1147 -32.53 -4.57 -42.13
CA LEU A 1147 -32.91 -4.12 -40.79
C LEU A 1147 -33.71 -5.19 -40.03
N THR A 1148 -33.61 -5.15 -38.71
CA THR A 1148 -34.29 -6.07 -37.79
C THR A 1148 -35.15 -5.27 -36.81
N CYS A 1149 -36.45 -5.51 -36.84
CA CYS A 1149 -37.40 -4.95 -35.87
C CYS A 1149 -37.53 -5.90 -34.68
N GLU A 1150 -37.22 -5.44 -33.47
CA GLU A 1150 -37.31 -6.23 -32.25
C GLU A 1150 -38.60 -5.92 -31.47
N LEU A 1151 -39.41 -6.95 -31.23
CA LEU A 1151 -40.68 -6.87 -30.52
C LEU A 1151 -40.61 -7.71 -29.25
N THR A 1152 -40.87 -7.12 -28.09
CA THR A 1152 -40.91 -7.84 -26.81
C THR A 1152 -42.32 -8.27 -26.48
N TYR A 1153 -42.45 -9.46 -25.92
CA TYR A 1153 -43.71 -9.99 -25.42
C TYR A 1153 -43.52 -10.83 -24.17
N SER A 1154 -44.60 -10.97 -23.41
CA SER A 1154 -44.68 -11.83 -22.23
C SER A 1154 -46.13 -12.25 -22.01
N SER A 1155 -46.37 -13.06 -20.97
CA SER A 1155 -47.74 -13.36 -20.54
C SER A 1155 -48.54 -12.11 -20.12
N TYR A 1156 -47.87 -11.04 -19.70
CA TYR A 1156 -48.50 -9.78 -19.31
C TYR A 1156 -48.85 -8.91 -20.53
N LYS A 1157 -47.99 -8.93 -21.56
CA LYS A 1157 -48.23 -8.24 -22.83
C LYS A 1157 -47.98 -9.20 -23.99
N PRO A 1158 -48.98 -10.00 -24.39
CA PRO A 1158 -48.85 -10.88 -25.53
C PRO A 1158 -48.72 -10.08 -26.83
N LEU A 1159 -48.17 -10.71 -27.88
CA LEU A 1159 -48.17 -10.10 -29.21
C LEU A 1159 -49.62 -9.92 -29.68
N PRO A 1160 -49.97 -8.76 -30.26
CA PRO A 1160 -51.33 -8.50 -30.70
C PRO A 1160 -51.70 -9.24 -32.00
N LEU A 1161 -50.70 -9.72 -32.73
CA LEU A 1161 -50.80 -10.33 -34.05
C LEU A 1161 -49.75 -11.44 -34.19
N GLU A 1162 -49.96 -12.33 -35.16
CA GLU A 1162 -49.10 -13.48 -35.44
C GLU A 1162 -48.88 -13.65 -36.95
N GLY A 1163 -47.80 -14.33 -37.33
CA GLY A 1163 -47.48 -14.65 -38.74
C GLY A 1163 -47.46 -13.43 -39.66
N GLN A 1164 -48.11 -13.54 -40.83
CA GLN A 1164 -48.13 -12.48 -41.85
C GLN A 1164 -48.76 -11.17 -41.35
N ALA A 1165 -49.80 -11.24 -40.53
CA ALA A 1165 -50.44 -10.02 -40.00
C ALA A 1165 -49.49 -9.21 -39.10
N LEU A 1166 -48.61 -9.89 -38.36
CA LEU A 1166 -47.57 -9.24 -37.56
C LEU A 1166 -46.54 -8.55 -38.45
N ILE A 1167 -46.12 -9.22 -39.53
CA ILE A 1167 -45.21 -8.68 -40.54
C ILE A 1167 -45.79 -7.41 -41.18
N ASP A 1168 -47.03 -7.48 -41.67
CA ASP A 1168 -47.70 -6.37 -42.35
C ASP A 1168 -47.83 -5.16 -41.42
N ARG A 1169 -48.18 -5.39 -40.16
CA ARG A 1169 -48.23 -4.31 -39.16
C ARG A 1169 -46.85 -3.74 -38.86
N CYS A 1170 -45.82 -4.57 -38.78
CA CYS A 1170 -44.44 -4.12 -38.57
C CYS A 1170 -43.95 -3.23 -39.73
N ILE A 1171 -44.24 -3.61 -40.98
CA ILE A 1171 -43.95 -2.83 -42.18
C ILE A 1171 -44.71 -1.50 -42.15
N SER A 1172 -46.02 -1.54 -41.83
CA SER A 1172 -46.83 -0.33 -41.70
C SER A 1172 -46.29 0.63 -40.64
N ASP A 1173 -45.86 0.11 -39.48
CA ASP A 1173 -45.24 0.94 -38.44
C ASP A 1173 -43.89 1.52 -38.90
N CYS A 1174 -43.07 0.78 -39.66
CA CYS A 1174 -41.82 1.30 -40.23
C CYS A 1174 -42.05 2.44 -41.23
N ILE A 1175 -43.05 2.30 -42.10
CA ILE A 1175 -43.45 3.36 -43.04
C ILE A 1175 -43.97 4.58 -42.27
N ARG A 1176 -44.79 4.36 -41.24
CA ARG A 1176 -45.39 5.42 -40.42
C ARG A 1176 -44.36 6.26 -39.67
N VAL A 1177 -43.29 5.64 -39.17
CA VAL A 1177 -42.17 6.37 -38.53
C VAL A 1177 -41.15 6.91 -39.53
N GLY A 1178 -41.39 6.73 -40.84
CA GLY A 1178 -40.58 7.27 -41.92
C GLY A 1178 -39.23 6.57 -42.13
N LEU A 1179 -39.10 5.30 -41.73
CA LEU A 1179 -37.85 4.55 -41.93
C LEU A 1179 -37.63 4.18 -43.40
N PHE A 1180 -38.69 3.79 -44.09
CA PHE A 1180 -38.73 3.58 -45.54
C PHE A 1180 -40.12 3.95 -46.08
N ARG A 1181 -40.24 4.05 -47.40
CA ARG A 1181 -41.44 4.54 -48.08
C ARG A 1181 -42.35 3.38 -48.49
N ALA A 1182 -43.63 3.68 -48.75
CA ALA A 1182 -44.59 2.66 -49.16
C ALA A 1182 -44.30 2.06 -50.55
N ASP A 1183 -43.51 2.75 -51.38
CA ASP A 1183 -43.07 2.32 -52.70
C ASP A 1183 -41.69 1.62 -52.68
N ASP A 1184 -41.03 1.53 -51.53
CA ASP A 1184 -39.81 0.73 -51.39
C ASP A 1184 -40.16 -0.77 -51.44
N GLU A 1185 -39.52 -1.52 -52.34
CA GLU A 1185 -39.74 -2.96 -52.47
C GLU A 1185 -39.24 -3.73 -51.25
N ILE A 1186 -40.01 -4.71 -50.77
CA ILE A 1186 -39.56 -5.66 -49.73
C ILE A 1186 -39.01 -6.90 -50.44
N LEU A 1187 -37.69 -7.04 -50.45
CA LEU A 1187 -36.99 -8.12 -51.15
C LEU A 1187 -36.98 -9.43 -50.36
N THR A 1188 -36.93 -9.34 -49.02
CA THR A 1188 -37.09 -10.53 -48.18
C THR A 1188 -37.67 -10.19 -46.81
N VAL A 1189 -38.34 -11.18 -46.22
CA VAL A 1189 -38.85 -11.12 -44.85
C VAL A 1189 -38.73 -12.48 -44.17
N ASN A 1190 -38.24 -12.48 -42.93
CA ASN A 1190 -38.29 -13.65 -42.07
C ASN A 1190 -38.52 -13.23 -40.61
N MET A 1191 -38.91 -14.20 -39.78
CA MET A 1191 -39.11 -13.98 -38.35
C MET A 1191 -38.24 -14.91 -37.53
N VAL A 1192 -37.74 -14.40 -36.41
CA VAL A 1192 -37.03 -15.17 -35.40
C VAL A 1192 -37.73 -15.01 -34.07
N ASP A 1193 -37.97 -16.12 -33.38
CA ASP A 1193 -38.59 -16.12 -32.06
C ASP A 1193 -37.58 -16.58 -30.99
N MET A 1194 -37.47 -15.80 -29.92
CA MET A 1194 -36.56 -16.00 -28.80
C MET A 1194 -37.37 -16.07 -27.50
N PRO A 1195 -37.82 -17.28 -27.08
CA PRO A 1195 -38.66 -17.45 -25.90
C PRO A 1195 -37.97 -16.93 -24.63
N TYR A 1196 -36.68 -17.22 -24.44
CA TYR A 1196 -35.86 -16.66 -23.37
C TYR A 1196 -34.92 -15.62 -23.96
N ALA A 1197 -35.34 -14.36 -23.99
CA ALA A 1197 -34.51 -13.26 -24.45
C ALA A 1197 -33.93 -12.46 -23.29
N TYR A 1198 -34.79 -11.88 -22.43
CA TYR A 1198 -34.35 -11.11 -21.25
C TYR A 1198 -34.71 -11.83 -19.95
N VAL A 1199 -33.75 -11.97 -19.05
CA VAL A 1199 -34.03 -12.40 -17.67
C VAL A 1199 -34.60 -11.23 -16.89
N LEU A 1200 -35.67 -11.46 -16.13
CA LEU A 1200 -36.31 -10.42 -15.35
C LEU A 1200 -35.70 -10.32 -13.94
N TYR A 1201 -35.31 -9.12 -13.54
CA TYR A 1201 -34.85 -8.83 -12.18
C TYR A 1201 -36.04 -8.35 -11.36
N ASP A 1202 -36.84 -9.30 -10.89
CA ASP A 1202 -37.85 -9.05 -9.87
C ASP A 1202 -37.30 -9.26 -8.45
N HIS A 1203 -38.06 -8.85 -7.44
CA HIS A 1203 -37.65 -8.95 -6.03
C HIS A 1203 -37.47 -10.39 -5.52
N ALA A 1204 -38.05 -11.40 -6.18
CA ALA A 1204 -37.96 -12.81 -5.76
C ALA A 1204 -36.80 -13.56 -6.44
N ARG A 1205 -36.30 -13.04 -7.57
CA ARG A 1205 -35.24 -13.63 -8.41
C ARG A 1205 -34.08 -14.16 -7.59
N ALA A 1206 -33.47 -13.33 -6.74
CA ALA A 1206 -32.25 -13.71 -6.02
C ALA A 1206 -32.46 -14.95 -5.13
N GLY A 1207 -33.59 -15.02 -4.43
CA GLY A 1207 -33.96 -16.18 -3.62
C GLY A 1207 -34.21 -17.43 -4.47
N HIS A 1208 -34.90 -17.28 -5.61
CA HIS A 1208 -35.15 -18.38 -6.54
C HIS A 1208 -33.84 -18.94 -7.12
N VAL A 1209 -32.95 -18.07 -7.62
CA VAL A 1209 -31.64 -18.47 -8.17
C VAL A 1209 -30.78 -19.16 -7.10
N ALA A 1210 -30.72 -18.61 -5.89
CA ALA A 1210 -29.98 -19.21 -4.79
C ALA A 1210 -30.49 -20.62 -4.45
N THR A 1211 -31.81 -20.79 -4.34
CA THR A 1211 -32.46 -22.08 -4.05
C THR A 1211 -32.05 -23.13 -5.07
N VAL A 1212 -32.15 -22.82 -6.36
CA VAL A 1212 -31.83 -23.76 -7.43
C VAL A 1212 -30.32 -24.04 -7.50
N ARG A 1213 -29.48 -23.00 -7.42
CA ARG A 1213 -28.01 -23.13 -7.49
C ARG A 1213 -27.46 -24.00 -6.37
N GLN A 1214 -27.92 -23.79 -5.13
CA GLN A 1214 -27.47 -24.58 -3.97
C GLN A 1214 -27.83 -26.05 -4.08
N TRP A 1215 -28.95 -26.38 -4.72
CA TRP A 1215 -29.36 -27.77 -4.94
C TRP A 1215 -28.52 -28.42 -6.05
N LEU A 1216 -28.37 -27.76 -7.20
CA LEU A 1216 -27.59 -28.28 -8.34
C LEU A 1216 -26.11 -28.48 -8.02
N ALA A 1217 -25.52 -27.62 -7.19
CA ALA A 1217 -24.13 -27.74 -6.77
C ALA A 1217 -23.82 -29.04 -6.00
N ARG A 1218 -24.84 -29.72 -5.44
CA ARG A 1218 -24.67 -31.02 -4.76
C ARG A 1218 -24.41 -32.19 -5.71
N TYR A 1219 -24.64 -31.97 -7.01
CA TYR A 1219 -24.60 -32.97 -8.06
C TYR A 1219 -23.58 -32.61 -9.15
N ASP A 1220 -22.57 -31.82 -8.80
CA ASP A 1220 -21.49 -31.40 -9.69
C ASP A 1220 -21.96 -30.64 -10.95
N ILE A 1221 -23.15 -30.01 -10.86
CA ILE A 1221 -23.72 -29.17 -11.90
C ILE A 1221 -23.41 -27.70 -11.58
N LEU A 1222 -22.57 -27.09 -12.41
CA LEU A 1222 -22.21 -25.68 -12.34
C LEU A 1222 -23.02 -24.86 -13.35
N LEU A 1223 -23.57 -23.74 -12.90
CA LEU A 1223 -24.36 -22.82 -13.72
C LEU A 1223 -23.46 -21.72 -14.28
N ALA A 1224 -23.55 -21.46 -15.57
CA ALA A 1224 -22.78 -20.40 -16.22
C ALA A 1224 -23.59 -19.68 -17.29
N GLY A 1225 -23.44 -18.36 -17.39
CA GLY A 1225 -23.99 -17.56 -18.48
C GLY A 1225 -25.41 -17.05 -18.25
N ARG A 1226 -25.90 -16.27 -19.23
CA ARG A 1226 -27.11 -15.43 -19.13
C ARG A 1226 -28.32 -16.18 -18.55
N TYR A 1227 -28.61 -17.36 -19.07
CA TYR A 1227 -29.84 -18.08 -18.75
C TYR A 1227 -29.66 -19.15 -17.67
N SER A 1228 -28.45 -19.57 -17.37
CA SER A 1228 -28.21 -20.57 -16.32
C SER A 1228 -27.93 -19.91 -14.97
N GLU A 1229 -27.18 -18.80 -14.96
CA GLU A 1229 -27.02 -17.96 -13.75
C GLU A 1229 -28.20 -17.01 -13.52
N TRP A 1230 -29.09 -16.92 -14.53
CA TRP A 1230 -30.22 -15.99 -14.58
C TRP A 1230 -29.82 -14.52 -14.48
N GLU A 1231 -28.67 -14.16 -15.03
CA GLU A 1231 -28.09 -12.81 -15.01
C GLU A 1231 -28.20 -12.15 -16.40
N TYR A 1232 -28.44 -10.84 -16.46
CA TYR A 1232 -28.45 -10.14 -17.73
C TYR A 1232 -27.00 -9.96 -18.21
N TYR A 1233 -26.58 -10.73 -19.21
CA TYR A 1233 -25.23 -10.68 -19.80
C TYR A 1233 -25.22 -10.20 -21.26
N ASN A 1234 -24.15 -9.50 -21.62
CA ASN A 1234 -23.73 -9.31 -23.01
C ASN A 1234 -22.75 -10.45 -23.40
N SER A 1235 -22.30 -10.50 -24.65
CA SER A 1235 -21.41 -11.57 -25.15
C SER A 1235 -20.05 -11.62 -24.45
N ASP A 1236 -19.46 -10.47 -24.10
CA ASP A 1236 -18.20 -10.37 -23.35
C ASP A 1236 -18.31 -11.03 -21.97
N HIS A 1237 -19.35 -10.68 -21.21
CA HIS A 1237 -19.65 -11.30 -19.92
C HIS A 1237 -19.93 -12.81 -20.07
N ALA A 1238 -20.62 -13.20 -21.14
CA ALA A 1238 -20.91 -14.60 -21.42
C ALA A 1238 -19.62 -15.42 -21.68
N PHE A 1239 -18.64 -14.86 -22.38
CA PHE A 1239 -17.32 -15.47 -22.57
C PHE A 1239 -16.58 -15.61 -21.23
N ILE A 1240 -16.52 -14.55 -20.44
CA ILE A 1240 -15.87 -14.60 -19.12
C ILE A 1240 -16.55 -15.61 -18.19
N ALA A 1241 -17.88 -15.72 -18.21
CA ALA A 1241 -18.61 -16.72 -17.44
C ALA A 1241 -18.22 -18.15 -17.88
N GLY A 1242 -18.10 -18.39 -19.19
CA GLY A 1242 -17.65 -19.68 -19.73
C GLY A 1242 -16.23 -20.04 -19.29
N LYS A 1243 -15.30 -19.07 -19.41
CA LYS A 1243 -13.92 -19.21 -18.91
C LYS A 1243 -13.87 -19.59 -17.44
N LYS A 1244 -14.56 -18.83 -16.58
CA LYS A 1244 -14.59 -19.05 -15.14
C LYS A 1244 -15.19 -20.40 -14.77
N ALA A 1245 -16.26 -20.80 -15.45
CA ALA A 1245 -16.89 -22.11 -15.25
C ALA A 1245 -15.92 -23.26 -15.56
N ALA A 1246 -15.22 -23.19 -16.68
CA ALA A 1246 -14.22 -24.19 -17.05
C ALA A 1246 -13.04 -24.25 -16.05
N GLU A 1247 -12.53 -23.10 -15.62
CA GLU A 1247 -11.45 -23.00 -14.62
C GLU A 1247 -11.88 -23.55 -13.26
N ALA A 1248 -13.12 -23.27 -12.82
CA ALA A 1248 -13.67 -23.80 -11.58
C ALA A 1248 -13.79 -25.33 -11.61
N VAL A 1249 -14.32 -25.90 -12.69
CA VAL A 1249 -14.40 -27.37 -12.84
C VAL A 1249 -13.01 -27.99 -12.90
N LYS A 1250 -12.05 -27.39 -13.61
CA LYS A 1250 -10.66 -27.87 -13.65
C LYS A 1250 -9.96 -27.87 -12.29
N ALA A 1251 -10.28 -26.91 -11.43
CA ALA A 1251 -9.75 -26.84 -10.08
C ALA A 1251 -10.35 -27.93 -9.16
N LEU A 1252 -11.57 -28.39 -9.45
CA LEU A 1252 -12.28 -29.43 -8.70
C LEU A 1252 -11.92 -30.85 -9.15
N ALA A 1253 -11.52 -31.02 -10.41
CA ALA A 1253 -11.07 -32.30 -10.93
C ALA A 1253 -9.82 -32.76 -10.13
N PRO A 1254 -9.80 -34.00 -9.60
CA PRO A 1254 -8.57 -34.57 -9.07
C PRO A 1254 -7.51 -34.44 -10.16
N LYS A 1255 -6.29 -34.01 -9.81
CA LYS A 1255 -5.15 -34.06 -10.74
C LYS A 1255 -4.96 -35.52 -11.14
N ILE A 1256 -5.64 -35.95 -12.20
CA ILE A 1256 -5.46 -37.25 -12.83
C ILE A 1256 -4.00 -37.25 -13.23
N GLY A 1257 -3.21 -38.01 -12.46
CA GLY A 1257 -1.84 -38.30 -12.82
C GLY A 1257 -1.86 -38.84 -14.24
N LEU A 1258 -1.06 -38.21 -15.11
CA LEU A 1258 -0.71 -38.77 -16.40
C LEU A 1258 0.01 -40.10 -16.15
N VAL A 1259 -0.78 -41.16 -16.08
CA VAL A 1259 -0.40 -42.52 -16.42
C VAL A 1259 -0.90 -42.75 -17.85
N ARG A 1260 -0.13 -42.27 -18.81
CA ARG A 1260 0.30 -42.93 -20.06
C ARG A 1260 0.88 -41.91 -21.03
#